data_AF-A0A9Q0WER3-F1
#
_entry.id   AF-A0A9Q0WER3-F1
#
_cell.length_a   1.000
_cell.length_b   1.000
_cell.length_c   1.000
_cell.angle_alpha   90.00
_cell.angle_beta   90.00
_cell.angle_gamma   90.00
#
_symmetry.space_group_name_H-M   'P 1'
#
loop_
_entity.id
_entity.type
_entity.pdbx_description
1 polymer ?
#
loop_
_entity_poly.entity_id
_entity_poly.type
_entity_poly.pdbx_seq_one_letter_code
_entity_poly.pdbx_strand_id
1 'polypeptide(L)'
;MAREQGVSLHNLSSHGYKVLDFSFDKPEYDDILEFLGVEQVSSDWYVKCIQGSNIVMGVLEETYLELLHFLAVNWHYWLYSTGMGNIPLIKYVDVDGSVSLSTINESAQRHDKTLCLSREQSHVSWLIDWNREFRCKANHFFVPRSTQEAICSSSTKTEVLKWLGDQVEVTVLSVNDYAVLCGNQVSSDRKLVIAYAHFLYHSFSNDYLSVREVASLCDEMPLVDSYGDVIKARKVVLVPATESKWVQLIGSNPWREDSYVELGEGYLRPGYFAGTSTEGKHLMEFLEDFVKASDIPHIAPPNDVIPTASTHLTKQNAFLLLDWIRELKRSGNSIPARFMNSIKEGTWLKITMNGSSGYRPPSQSFLLGSVNRCSDWGNILQNGSVLVDIPLIDQGFYGHEINEYREELRTVGVMFEYGEACEFIGNRLMSLADLSTLTKTNVISMLNFIRFLRQNLLSPDKFILRIKEGRWLKTSRGDRSPVGSVLYDQEWTIARQISDIPVIDEGYYGEDILVFKPELQLLGVLIDFSGNYQLVADYLKLPSCLSFLTMEAFLLVLDCIRHSSSAGKLVIALTNTQCLKTNLGYRCPDECFLFHPEWGCLLNIFGGFPLVDSNFYGSNIISYEKELKDLGVKVDFNDAVKEFLVTFRKQASSMTKESLISLISCYRKLKGTQHKFPSDLKKCIREENWLRTRLGDYRSPSNCILFGPEWESIDPITCLPFIDDSDKYYGNGIHEYQKELKKMGVVVEFKAGAEFVAAGLCFPQDPCGIDPMNVFSLLECIRALLQEKNYSFPEIFLKNISQSWLKTHAGFRSPGNCCLFNSQWSSYVKPTDGPFIDEDFYGSNIKLYGNELSAIGVCLEEKKACSLLASHLDSLSEFCTIVRIYDFLREHKWNPDGDATRKIWIPDGLENGMWVNPEECVLHDEDGFFGLQLNVLEKHYEPELLPFFSSSFKVRSNPSFDDYCNLWKVWESSRRPLTHAECCAFWKCVLMHRSSKTERTLAEDLVKLPVVLGSGEIVLFRKAKLAFFTSN
;
A
#
# COMPACT_ATOMS: atom_id res chain seq x y z
N MET A 1 80.29 5.11 -33.36
CA MET A 1 79.27 4.42 -34.19
C MET A 1 79.26 4.89 -35.64
N ALA A 2 78.53 5.95 -36.03
CA ALA A 2 78.39 6.31 -37.45
C ALA A 2 79.72 6.56 -38.19
N ARG A 3 80.68 7.23 -37.52
CA ARG A 3 82.03 7.45 -38.08
C ARG A 3 82.84 6.16 -38.27
N GLU A 4 82.66 5.16 -37.41
CA GLU A 4 83.33 3.85 -37.52
C GLU A 4 82.78 3.02 -38.69
N GLN A 5 81.53 3.27 -39.09
CA GLN A 5 80.92 2.70 -40.29
C GLN A 5 81.21 3.51 -41.57
N GLY A 6 82.13 4.47 -41.50
CA GLY A 6 82.56 5.27 -42.65
C GLY A 6 81.60 6.38 -43.07
N VAL A 7 80.52 6.65 -42.32
CA VAL A 7 79.64 7.79 -42.59
C VAL A 7 80.38 9.09 -42.26
N SER A 8 80.46 9.98 -43.25
CA SER A 8 81.16 11.26 -43.11
C SER A 8 80.37 12.22 -42.21
N LEU A 9 81.03 12.69 -41.15
CA LEU A 9 80.49 13.69 -40.22
C LEU A 9 81.29 15.01 -40.28
N HIS A 10 81.91 15.33 -41.42
CA HIS A 10 82.80 16.51 -41.56
C HIS A 10 82.12 17.84 -41.28
N ASN A 11 80.79 17.89 -41.34
CA ASN A 11 80.01 19.08 -41.04
C ASN A 11 79.95 19.38 -39.53
N LEU A 12 80.34 18.47 -38.62
CA LEU A 12 80.29 18.73 -37.17
C LEU A 12 81.05 20.00 -36.76
N SER A 13 82.25 20.21 -37.33
CA SER A 13 83.11 21.38 -37.01
C SER A 13 82.70 22.67 -37.71
N SER A 14 81.86 22.62 -38.76
CA SER A 14 81.40 23.81 -39.50
C SER A 14 80.20 24.50 -38.85
N HIS A 15 79.61 23.91 -37.80
CA HIS A 15 78.46 24.45 -37.06
C HIS A 15 78.87 25.29 -35.83
N GLY A 16 80.12 25.76 -35.77
CA GLY A 16 80.61 26.73 -34.77
C GLY A 16 81.09 26.14 -33.44
N TYR A 17 80.68 24.92 -33.09
CA TYR A 17 81.06 24.24 -31.84
C TYR A 17 81.97 23.03 -32.10
N LYS A 18 82.98 22.84 -31.25
CA LYS A 18 83.78 21.60 -31.20
C LYS A 18 83.29 20.79 -30.01
N VAL A 19 82.73 19.62 -30.28
CA VAL A 19 82.17 18.73 -29.26
C VAL A 19 83.31 18.07 -28.48
N LEU A 20 83.18 17.99 -27.16
CA LEU A 20 84.12 17.27 -26.30
C LEU A 20 84.11 15.77 -26.59
N ASP A 21 85.19 15.10 -26.19
CA ASP A 21 85.24 13.64 -26.26
C ASP A 21 84.18 13.04 -25.34
N PHE A 22 83.48 12.01 -25.81
CA PHE A 22 82.39 11.35 -25.08
C PHE A 22 82.80 10.83 -23.70
N SER A 23 84.10 10.60 -23.47
CA SER A 23 84.64 10.20 -22.16
C SER A 23 84.32 11.20 -21.03
N PHE A 24 84.09 12.47 -21.37
CA PHE A 24 83.76 13.56 -20.45
C PHE A 24 82.25 13.82 -20.35
N ASP A 25 81.42 13.18 -21.15
CA ASP A 25 79.96 13.35 -21.17
C ASP A 25 79.31 12.50 -20.07
N LYS A 26 79.57 12.88 -18.81
CA LYS A 26 79.03 12.23 -17.61
C LYS A 26 78.48 13.28 -16.64
N PRO A 27 77.32 13.02 -16.00
CA PRO A 27 76.68 13.98 -15.09
C PRO A 27 77.59 14.46 -13.95
N GLU A 28 78.49 13.59 -13.50
CA GLU A 28 79.47 13.87 -12.44
C GLU A 28 80.49 14.96 -12.81
N TYR A 29 80.66 15.23 -14.11
CA TYR A 29 81.56 16.27 -14.63
C TYR A 29 80.80 17.54 -15.05
N ASP A 30 79.47 17.53 -15.08
CA ASP A 30 78.66 18.65 -15.59
C ASP A 30 78.96 19.95 -14.82
N ASP A 31 78.94 19.91 -13.48
CA ASP A 31 79.24 21.08 -12.63
C ASP A 31 80.68 21.61 -12.86
N ILE A 32 81.63 20.72 -13.17
CA ILE A 32 83.03 21.06 -13.45
C ILE A 32 83.15 21.68 -14.85
N LEU A 33 82.46 21.12 -15.84
CA LEU A 33 82.46 21.60 -17.21
C LEU A 33 81.77 22.97 -17.32
N GLU A 34 80.67 23.16 -16.58
CA GLU A 34 79.98 24.45 -16.46
C GLU A 34 80.86 25.49 -15.77
N PHE A 35 81.56 25.11 -14.68
CA PHE A 35 82.55 25.99 -14.03
C PHE A 35 83.71 26.40 -14.98
N LEU A 36 84.15 25.49 -15.87
CA LEU A 36 85.17 25.77 -16.88
C LEU A 36 84.65 26.61 -18.06
N GLY A 37 83.35 26.95 -18.08
CA GLY A 37 82.72 27.76 -19.12
C GLY A 37 82.43 27.00 -20.42
N VAL A 38 82.33 25.67 -20.39
CA VAL A 38 81.96 24.85 -21.55
C VAL A 38 80.43 24.73 -21.60
N GLU A 39 79.81 25.31 -22.64
CA GLU A 39 78.35 25.26 -22.84
C GLU A 39 77.87 23.92 -23.41
N GLN A 40 76.66 23.51 -23.02
CA GLN A 40 75.96 22.37 -23.64
C GLN A 40 75.54 22.69 -25.09
N VAL A 41 75.53 21.67 -25.94
CA VAL A 41 75.18 21.82 -27.35
C VAL A 41 73.66 22.02 -27.51
N SER A 42 73.25 23.08 -28.22
CA SER A 42 71.83 23.38 -28.46
C SER A 42 71.12 22.27 -29.26
N SER A 43 69.82 22.12 -29.03
CA SER A 43 68.98 21.14 -29.71
C SER A 43 68.95 21.28 -31.24
N ASP A 44 68.98 22.52 -31.75
CA ASP A 44 69.04 22.83 -33.19
C ASP A 44 70.29 22.31 -33.89
N TRP A 45 71.38 22.09 -33.16
CA TRP A 45 72.59 21.51 -33.72
C TRP A 45 72.38 20.05 -34.13
N TYR A 46 71.62 19.27 -33.36
CA TYR A 46 71.31 17.87 -33.69
C TYR A 46 70.50 17.77 -34.99
N VAL A 47 69.53 18.68 -35.17
CA VAL A 47 68.73 18.79 -36.41
C VAL A 47 69.64 19.03 -37.61
N LYS A 48 70.53 20.03 -37.55
CA LYS A 48 71.47 20.33 -38.64
C LYS A 48 72.49 19.23 -38.87
N CYS A 49 72.91 18.52 -37.83
CA CYS A 49 73.84 17.39 -37.92
C CYS A 49 73.23 16.20 -38.66
N ILE A 50 72.01 15.78 -38.27
CA ILE A 50 71.33 14.66 -38.91
C ILE A 50 70.92 15.02 -40.34
N GLN A 51 70.39 16.23 -40.56
CA GLN A 51 70.04 16.70 -41.90
C GLN A 51 71.24 16.83 -42.83
N GLY A 52 72.39 17.27 -42.29
CA GLY A 52 73.64 17.46 -43.02
C GLY A 52 74.48 16.19 -43.17
N SER A 53 73.98 15.02 -42.75
CA SER A 53 74.66 13.73 -42.84
C SER A 53 73.76 12.66 -43.46
N ASN A 54 74.34 11.65 -44.12
CA ASN A 54 73.57 10.54 -44.68
C ASN A 54 73.34 9.41 -43.65
N ILE A 55 73.03 9.76 -42.40
CA ILE A 55 73.02 8.79 -41.31
C ILE A 55 71.80 7.87 -41.34
N VAL A 56 70.66 8.27 -41.93
CA VAL A 56 69.43 7.47 -41.97
C VAL A 56 69.53 6.32 -42.98
N MET A 57 70.08 6.60 -44.18
CA MET A 57 70.21 5.60 -45.25
C MET A 57 71.61 5.00 -45.35
N GLY A 58 72.64 5.68 -44.82
CA GLY A 58 74.04 5.30 -44.99
C GLY A 58 74.62 4.41 -43.89
N VAL A 59 73.89 4.13 -42.82
CA VAL A 59 74.31 3.20 -41.75
C VAL A 59 73.57 1.87 -41.84
N LEU A 60 74.13 0.84 -41.21
CA LEU A 60 73.45 -0.44 -41.03
C LEU A 60 72.20 -0.28 -40.16
N GLU A 61 71.19 -1.14 -40.35
CA GLU A 61 69.90 -1.05 -39.63
C GLU A 61 70.07 -1.00 -38.10
N GLU A 62 71.04 -1.74 -37.53
CA GLU A 62 71.35 -1.71 -36.10
C GLU A 62 71.71 -0.30 -35.60
N THR A 63 72.50 0.45 -36.37
CA THR A 63 72.91 1.82 -36.00
C THR A 63 71.84 2.84 -36.33
N TYR A 64 71.04 2.58 -37.35
CA TYR A 64 69.84 3.37 -37.60
C TYR A 64 68.82 3.22 -36.47
N LEU A 65 68.72 2.03 -35.86
CA LEU A 65 67.88 1.82 -34.68
C LEU A 65 68.39 2.52 -33.43
N GLU A 66 69.72 2.59 -33.22
CA GLU A 66 70.28 3.43 -32.15
C GLU A 66 69.94 4.91 -32.35
N LEU A 67 69.94 5.39 -33.60
CA LEU A 67 69.48 6.73 -33.93
C LEU A 67 67.99 6.92 -33.62
N LEU A 68 67.13 5.98 -34.04
CA LEU A 68 65.69 6.03 -33.72
C LEU A 68 65.44 5.96 -32.23
N HIS A 69 66.20 5.17 -31.49
CA HIS A 69 66.11 5.06 -30.04
C HIS A 69 66.53 6.35 -29.35
N PHE A 70 67.64 6.97 -29.78
CA PHE A 70 68.05 8.29 -29.30
C PHE A 70 66.96 9.34 -29.53
N LEU A 71 66.36 9.36 -30.72
CA LEU A 71 65.25 10.24 -31.05
C LEU A 71 64.05 9.94 -30.16
N ALA A 72 63.69 8.67 -29.98
CA ALA A 72 62.55 8.24 -29.17
C ALA A 72 62.66 8.70 -27.70
N VAL A 73 63.82 8.51 -27.08
CA VAL A 73 64.04 8.87 -25.67
C VAL A 73 64.04 10.38 -25.47
N ASN A 74 64.64 11.14 -26.39
CA ASN A 74 64.81 12.59 -26.23
C ASN A 74 63.68 13.42 -26.87
N TRP A 75 62.71 12.77 -27.56
CA TRP A 75 61.68 13.45 -28.35
C TRP A 75 60.91 14.49 -27.54
N HIS A 76 60.30 14.07 -26.43
CA HIS A 76 59.40 14.93 -25.63
C HIS A 76 60.13 15.93 -24.75
N TYR A 77 61.41 15.71 -24.46
CA TYR A 77 62.17 16.58 -23.56
C TYR A 77 62.57 17.87 -24.25
N TRP A 78 63.18 17.77 -25.44
CA TRP A 78 63.75 18.95 -26.10
C TRP A 78 63.80 18.89 -27.63
N LEU A 79 63.49 17.75 -28.25
CA LEU A 79 63.55 17.60 -29.71
C LEU A 79 62.23 17.97 -30.42
N TYR A 80 61.08 17.74 -29.80
CA TYR A 80 59.76 17.97 -30.41
C TYR A 80 59.51 19.43 -30.83
N SER A 81 60.05 20.40 -30.07
CA SER A 81 59.92 21.83 -30.37
C SER A 81 60.92 22.33 -31.41
N THR A 82 61.74 21.45 -32.00
CA THR A 82 62.75 21.78 -33.02
C THR A 82 62.30 21.39 -34.43
N GLY A 83 63.12 21.71 -35.45
CA GLY A 83 62.88 21.30 -36.83
C GLY A 83 63.00 19.79 -37.12
N MET A 84 63.27 18.93 -36.12
CA MET A 84 63.55 17.50 -36.31
C MET A 84 62.43 16.72 -37.00
N GLY A 85 61.16 17.04 -36.73
CA GLY A 85 60.00 16.35 -37.31
C GLY A 85 59.83 16.53 -38.83
N ASN A 86 60.48 17.55 -39.41
CA ASN A 86 60.46 17.84 -40.84
C ASN A 86 61.62 17.19 -41.62
N ILE A 87 62.47 16.40 -40.95
CA ILE A 87 63.55 15.65 -41.60
C ILE A 87 63.01 14.27 -42.02
N PRO A 88 63.37 13.77 -43.22
CA PRO A 88 62.99 12.43 -43.67
C PRO A 88 63.76 11.37 -42.87
N LEU A 89 63.10 10.81 -41.86
CA LEU A 89 63.73 9.94 -40.88
C LEU A 89 63.27 8.49 -40.99
N ILE A 90 62.11 8.19 -41.59
CA ILE A 90 61.46 6.86 -41.53
C ILE A 90 61.43 6.19 -42.90
N LYS A 91 61.84 4.91 -42.99
CA LYS A 91 61.88 4.14 -44.26
C LYS A 91 60.54 3.45 -44.57
N TYR A 92 60.13 3.38 -45.84
CA TYR A 92 58.95 2.63 -46.35
C TYR A 92 59.12 2.12 -47.80
N VAL A 93 58.27 1.18 -48.24
CA VAL A 93 58.23 0.63 -49.61
C VAL A 93 57.13 1.30 -50.43
N ASP A 94 57.47 1.85 -51.60
CA ASP A 94 56.53 2.55 -52.48
C ASP A 94 55.78 1.62 -53.49
N VAL A 95 54.93 2.21 -54.34
CA VAL A 95 54.09 1.50 -55.33
C VAL A 95 54.93 0.71 -56.35
N ASP A 96 56.15 1.18 -56.63
CA ASP A 96 57.08 0.54 -57.56
C ASP A 96 57.91 -0.56 -56.88
N GLY A 97 57.86 -0.65 -55.54
CA GLY A 97 58.56 -1.64 -54.72
C GLY A 97 59.93 -1.19 -54.22
N SER A 98 60.27 0.10 -54.30
CA SER A 98 61.56 0.65 -53.86
C SER A 98 61.51 1.23 -52.44
N VAL A 99 62.66 1.28 -51.74
CA VAL A 99 62.75 1.88 -50.39
C VAL A 99 62.87 3.40 -50.50
N SER A 100 61.92 4.10 -49.90
CA SER A 100 61.80 5.56 -49.85
C SER A 100 61.75 6.06 -48.39
N LEU A 101 61.97 7.36 -48.19
CA LEU A 101 61.93 8.00 -46.88
C LEU A 101 60.68 8.87 -46.69
N SER A 102 60.18 8.90 -45.45
CA SER A 102 59.09 9.75 -45.00
C SER A 102 59.57 10.63 -43.83
N THR A 103 59.07 11.86 -43.78
CA THR A 103 59.17 12.66 -42.57
C THR A 103 58.17 12.16 -41.51
N ILE A 104 58.41 12.51 -40.25
CA ILE A 104 57.52 12.15 -39.14
C ILE A 104 56.19 12.91 -39.26
N ASN A 105 56.25 14.19 -39.64
CA ASN A 105 55.06 15.01 -39.78
C ASN A 105 54.17 14.58 -40.96
N GLU A 106 54.74 14.08 -42.06
CA GLU A 106 53.95 13.54 -43.19
C GLU A 106 53.19 12.26 -42.82
N SER A 107 53.79 11.36 -42.05
CA SER A 107 53.12 10.12 -41.63
C SER A 107 52.10 10.37 -40.52
N ALA A 108 52.39 11.30 -39.60
CA ALA A 108 51.52 11.63 -38.47
C ALA A 108 50.24 12.40 -38.88
N GLN A 109 50.15 12.93 -40.10
CA GLN A 109 48.96 13.66 -40.55
C GLN A 109 47.89 12.77 -41.20
N ARG A 110 48.05 11.42 -41.23
CA ARG A 110 47.12 10.34 -41.68
C ARG A 110 46.35 10.48 -42.99
N HIS A 111 46.39 11.63 -43.66
CA HIS A 111 45.54 11.92 -44.81
C HIS A 111 46.20 11.56 -46.14
N ASP A 112 47.54 11.57 -46.20
CA ASP A 112 48.29 11.33 -47.44
C ASP A 112 49.07 10.00 -47.47
N LYS A 113 49.60 9.55 -46.33
CA LYS A 113 50.45 8.34 -46.27
C LYS A 113 50.39 7.67 -44.90
N THR A 114 49.87 6.45 -44.84
CA THR A 114 49.87 5.63 -43.62
C THR A 114 50.96 4.59 -43.71
N LEU A 115 51.88 4.61 -42.75
CA LEU A 115 52.95 3.62 -42.70
C LEU A 115 52.51 2.40 -41.88
N CYS A 116 52.84 1.21 -42.38
CA CYS A 116 52.38 -0.06 -41.83
C CYS A 116 53.53 -1.02 -41.53
N LEU A 117 53.36 -1.83 -40.50
CA LEU A 117 54.20 -2.95 -40.14
C LEU A 117 53.37 -4.23 -40.23
N SER A 118 54.00 -5.34 -40.57
CA SER A 118 53.36 -6.64 -40.44
C SER A 118 53.34 -7.05 -38.98
N ARG A 119 52.21 -7.60 -38.53
CA ARG A 119 52.11 -8.20 -37.19
C ARG A 119 53.00 -9.43 -37.06
N GLU A 120 53.10 -10.19 -38.15
CA GLU A 120 53.86 -11.44 -38.20
C GLU A 120 54.97 -11.37 -39.24
N GLN A 121 56.16 -11.81 -38.86
CA GLN A 121 57.35 -11.69 -39.69
C GLN A 121 57.29 -12.56 -40.95
N SER A 122 56.64 -13.72 -40.88
CA SER A 122 56.39 -14.61 -42.03
C SER A 122 55.54 -13.97 -43.12
N HIS A 123 54.65 -13.03 -42.76
CA HIS A 123 53.67 -12.44 -43.69
C HIS A 123 54.14 -11.16 -44.37
N VAL A 124 55.32 -10.65 -44.00
CA VAL A 124 55.82 -9.35 -44.49
C VAL A 124 55.87 -9.30 -46.02
N SER A 125 56.40 -10.34 -46.68
CA SER A 125 56.54 -10.34 -48.15
C SER A 125 55.18 -10.50 -48.84
N TRP A 126 54.32 -11.38 -48.32
CA TRP A 126 52.96 -11.60 -48.84
C TRP A 126 52.13 -10.31 -48.84
N LEU A 127 52.15 -9.57 -47.73
CA LEU A 127 51.44 -8.30 -47.61
C LEU A 127 52.00 -7.24 -48.56
N ILE A 128 53.32 -7.15 -48.73
CA ILE A 128 53.94 -6.19 -49.65
C ILE A 128 53.56 -6.52 -51.12
N ASP A 129 53.65 -7.79 -51.52
CA ASP A 129 53.39 -8.22 -52.90
C ASP A 129 51.92 -8.06 -53.29
N TRP A 130 50.98 -8.46 -52.42
CA TRP A 130 49.55 -8.25 -52.68
C TRP A 130 49.17 -6.78 -52.61
N ASN A 131 49.82 -5.99 -51.76
CA ASN A 131 49.61 -4.54 -51.77
C ASN A 131 50.02 -3.92 -53.10
N ARG A 132 50.99 -4.51 -53.81
CA ARG A 132 51.33 -4.09 -55.18
C ARG A 132 50.26 -4.48 -56.20
N GLU A 133 49.68 -5.68 -56.13
CA GLU A 133 48.54 -6.09 -57.00
C GLU A 133 47.32 -5.17 -56.82
N PHE A 134 47.09 -4.74 -55.58
CA PHE A 134 46.07 -3.74 -55.25
C PHE A 134 46.54 -2.30 -55.48
N ARG A 135 47.76 -2.06 -56.01
CA ARG A 135 48.36 -0.75 -56.33
C ARG A 135 48.46 0.21 -55.15
N CYS A 136 48.80 -0.31 -53.97
CA CYS A 136 48.86 0.41 -52.69
C CYS A 136 47.60 1.22 -52.39
N LYS A 137 46.45 0.72 -52.86
CA LYS A 137 45.16 1.37 -52.69
C LYS A 137 44.82 1.41 -51.21
N ALA A 138 44.26 2.55 -50.77
CA ALA A 138 44.12 3.01 -49.38
C ALA A 138 45.30 3.84 -48.81
N ASN A 139 46.34 4.17 -49.59
CA ASN A 139 47.50 4.96 -49.13
C ASN A 139 48.27 4.30 -47.95
N HIS A 140 48.19 2.96 -47.85
CA HIS A 140 48.90 2.19 -46.84
C HIS A 140 50.20 1.64 -47.45
N PHE A 141 51.32 2.00 -46.85
CA PHE A 141 52.66 1.64 -47.31
C PHE A 141 53.41 0.92 -46.20
N PHE A 142 54.06 -0.19 -46.52
CA PHE A 142 54.73 -0.99 -45.49
C PHE A 142 56.18 -0.54 -45.30
N VAL A 143 56.65 -0.52 -44.06
CA VAL A 143 58.08 -0.34 -43.73
C VAL A 143 58.87 -1.50 -44.36
N PRO A 144 60.10 -1.29 -44.87
CA PRO A 144 60.83 -2.33 -45.58
C PRO A 144 61.10 -3.53 -44.68
N ARG A 145 61.07 -4.72 -45.28
CA ARG A 145 61.28 -5.98 -44.57
C ARG A 145 62.51 -5.94 -43.66
N SER A 146 63.66 -5.52 -44.19
CA SER A 146 64.93 -5.45 -43.44
C SER A 146 64.84 -4.61 -42.16
N THR A 147 64.12 -3.49 -42.21
CA THR A 147 63.92 -2.61 -41.04
C THR A 147 62.97 -3.23 -40.02
N GLN A 148 61.88 -3.89 -40.46
CA GLN A 148 60.98 -4.59 -39.54
C GLN A 148 61.70 -5.74 -38.81
N GLU A 149 62.53 -6.49 -39.52
CA GLU A 149 63.33 -7.58 -38.96
C GLU A 149 64.33 -7.05 -37.93
N ALA A 150 65.03 -5.95 -38.23
CA ALA A 150 65.98 -5.33 -37.31
C ALA A 150 65.32 -4.80 -36.03
N ILE A 151 64.15 -4.13 -36.12
CA ILE A 151 63.41 -3.65 -34.94
C ILE A 151 63.05 -4.81 -34.01
N CYS A 152 62.62 -5.95 -34.58
CA CYS A 152 62.23 -7.11 -33.80
C CYS A 152 63.37 -7.74 -33.00
N SER A 153 64.60 -7.61 -33.48
CA SER A 153 65.80 -8.18 -32.84
C SER A 153 66.49 -7.23 -31.84
N SER A 154 66.10 -5.96 -31.74
CA SER A 154 66.74 -4.96 -30.89
C SER A 154 66.29 -5.01 -29.42
N SER A 155 67.20 -4.71 -28.49
CA SER A 155 66.87 -4.50 -27.07
C SER A 155 66.08 -3.20 -26.82
N THR A 156 66.12 -2.24 -27.75
CA THR A 156 65.42 -0.95 -27.70
C THR A 156 64.06 -0.98 -28.41
N LYS A 157 63.61 -2.17 -28.80
CA LYS A 157 62.38 -2.41 -29.57
C LYS A 157 61.16 -1.74 -28.94
N THR A 158 61.01 -1.83 -27.62
CA THR A 158 59.82 -1.34 -26.92
C THR A 158 59.71 0.17 -27.03
N GLU A 159 60.81 0.88 -26.80
CA GLU A 159 60.92 2.32 -26.87
C GLU A 159 60.73 2.82 -28.31
N VAL A 160 61.37 2.17 -29.28
CA VAL A 160 61.29 2.56 -30.70
C VAL A 160 59.90 2.27 -31.27
N LEU A 161 59.29 1.10 -31.02
CA LEU A 161 57.94 0.81 -31.50
C LEU A 161 56.90 1.70 -30.84
N LYS A 162 57.06 2.00 -29.54
CA LYS A 162 56.18 2.93 -28.85
C LYS A 162 56.28 4.32 -29.46
N TRP A 163 57.49 4.80 -29.76
CA TRP A 163 57.66 6.10 -30.41
C TRP A 163 57.15 6.11 -31.86
N LEU A 164 57.38 5.05 -32.64
CA LEU A 164 56.83 4.92 -33.99
C LEU A 164 55.29 4.89 -33.97
N GLY A 165 54.68 4.26 -32.96
CA GLY A 165 53.23 4.27 -32.79
C GLY A 165 52.69 5.62 -32.32
N ASP A 166 53.31 6.21 -31.29
CA ASP A 166 52.78 7.39 -30.61
C ASP A 166 53.08 8.70 -31.35
N GLN A 167 54.23 8.79 -32.03
CA GLN A 167 54.71 10.04 -32.65
C GLN A 167 54.70 10.00 -34.18
N VAL A 168 54.99 8.84 -34.77
CA VAL A 168 55.03 8.66 -36.23
C VAL A 168 53.71 8.09 -36.77
N GLU A 169 52.90 7.52 -35.88
CA GLU A 169 51.60 6.88 -36.15
C GLU A 169 51.63 5.66 -37.09
N VAL A 170 52.68 4.84 -36.97
CA VAL A 170 52.81 3.60 -37.75
C VAL A 170 51.82 2.52 -37.26
N THR A 171 51.05 1.92 -38.17
CA THR A 171 50.04 0.89 -37.86
C THR A 171 50.58 -0.53 -38.03
N VAL A 172 50.06 -1.51 -37.29
CA VAL A 172 50.50 -2.92 -37.39
C VAL A 172 49.34 -3.80 -37.88
N LEU A 173 49.54 -4.55 -38.97
CA LEU A 173 48.49 -5.29 -39.68
C LEU A 173 48.83 -6.78 -39.87
N SER A 174 47.85 -7.68 -39.72
CA SER A 174 47.89 -9.08 -40.17
C SER A 174 47.34 -9.26 -41.60
N VAL A 175 47.42 -10.47 -42.17
CA VAL A 175 46.81 -10.78 -43.49
C VAL A 175 45.30 -10.62 -43.45
N ASN A 176 44.64 -11.04 -42.37
CA ASN A 176 43.22 -10.83 -42.17
C ASN A 176 42.88 -9.35 -42.03
N ASP A 177 43.62 -8.59 -41.21
CA ASP A 177 43.42 -7.13 -41.08
C ASP A 177 43.54 -6.44 -42.45
N TYR A 178 44.52 -6.86 -43.26
CA TYR A 178 44.73 -6.36 -44.60
C TYR A 178 43.63 -6.79 -45.59
N ALA A 179 43.13 -8.03 -45.50
CA ALA A 179 42.02 -8.52 -46.31
C ALA A 179 40.76 -7.68 -46.09
N VAL A 180 40.43 -7.39 -44.82
CA VAL A 180 39.31 -6.53 -44.44
C VAL A 180 39.49 -5.12 -44.99
N LEU A 181 40.69 -4.54 -44.90
CA LEU A 181 40.98 -3.23 -45.48
C LEU A 181 40.78 -3.23 -47.00
N CYS A 182 41.26 -4.27 -47.68
CA CYS A 182 41.14 -4.41 -49.14
C CYS A 182 39.69 -4.62 -49.58
N GLY A 183 38.95 -5.52 -48.94
CA GLY A 183 37.57 -5.85 -49.27
C GLY A 183 36.66 -4.62 -49.32
N ASN A 184 36.87 -3.67 -48.40
CA ASN A 184 36.16 -2.39 -48.38
C ASN A 184 36.47 -1.52 -49.61
N GLN A 185 37.71 -1.54 -50.10
CA GLN A 185 38.25 -0.61 -51.11
C GLN A 185 38.20 -1.14 -52.55
N VAL A 186 38.15 -2.46 -52.75
CA VAL A 186 38.06 -3.09 -54.09
C VAL A 186 36.67 -2.97 -54.71
N SER A 187 35.67 -2.61 -53.91
CA SER A 187 34.24 -2.70 -54.24
C SER A 187 33.71 -1.82 -55.39
N SER A 188 34.56 -0.97 -55.98
CA SER A 188 34.21 -0.10 -57.12
C SER A 188 34.75 -0.59 -58.47
N ASP A 189 35.67 -1.56 -58.47
CA ASP A 189 36.31 -2.07 -59.69
C ASP A 189 36.11 -3.58 -59.81
N ARG A 190 35.32 -3.99 -60.82
CA ARG A 190 35.03 -5.40 -61.10
C ARG A 190 36.28 -6.27 -61.24
N LYS A 191 37.39 -5.74 -61.75
CA LYS A 191 38.64 -6.50 -61.89
C LYS A 191 39.29 -6.76 -60.54
N LEU A 192 39.24 -5.77 -59.64
CA LEU A 192 39.76 -5.90 -58.29
C LEU A 192 38.88 -6.79 -57.42
N VAL A 193 37.55 -6.80 -57.63
CA VAL A 193 36.63 -7.73 -56.96
C VAL A 193 36.95 -9.18 -57.32
N ILE A 194 37.20 -9.45 -58.60
CA ILE A 194 37.63 -10.78 -59.04
C ILE A 194 39.02 -11.09 -58.46
N ALA A 195 39.98 -10.16 -58.54
CA ALA A 195 41.30 -10.34 -57.95
C ALA A 195 41.25 -10.59 -56.43
N TYR A 196 40.28 -10.00 -55.73
CA TYR A 196 40.06 -10.22 -54.29
C TYR A 196 39.51 -11.63 -54.01
N ALA A 197 38.59 -12.14 -54.82
CA ALA A 197 38.18 -13.55 -54.74
C ALA A 197 39.39 -14.49 -54.92
N HIS A 198 40.28 -14.17 -55.85
CA HIS A 198 41.55 -14.88 -56.02
C HIS A 198 42.49 -14.72 -54.82
N PHE A 199 42.60 -13.52 -54.23
CA PHE A 199 43.40 -13.28 -53.03
C PHE A 199 42.93 -14.12 -51.84
N LEU A 200 41.61 -14.20 -51.62
CA LEU A 200 41.03 -15.03 -50.55
C LEU A 200 41.28 -16.52 -50.82
N TYR A 201 41.04 -16.97 -52.05
CA TYR A 201 41.32 -18.35 -52.45
C TYR A 201 42.79 -18.73 -52.25
N HIS A 202 43.72 -17.87 -52.69
CA HIS A 202 45.15 -18.13 -52.55
C HIS A 202 45.64 -18.01 -51.11
N SER A 203 45.14 -17.04 -50.35
CA SER A 203 45.50 -16.91 -48.93
C SER A 203 44.96 -18.07 -48.09
N PHE A 204 43.79 -18.61 -48.46
CA PHE A 204 43.27 -19.86 -47.89
C PHE A 204 44.14 -21.05 -48.25
N SER A 205 44.48 -21.18 -49.54
CA SER A 205 45.24 -22.32 -50.05
C SER A 205 46.68 -22.38 -49.52
N ASN A 206 47.23 -21.24 -49.08
CA ASN A 206 48.57 -21.14 -48.46
C ASN A 206 48.53 -21.13 -46.92
N ASP A 207 47.38 -21.43 -46.30
CA ASP A 207 47.17 -21.45 -44.85
C ASP A 207 47.45 -20.11 -44.13
N TYR A 208 47.43 -18.98 -44.85
CA TYR A 208 47.55 -17.64 -44.26
C TYR A 208 46.22 -17.11 -43.73
N LEU A 209 45.11 -17.65 -44.23
CA LEU A 209 43.78 -17.47 -43.67
C LEU A 209 43.19 -18.84 -43.34
N SER A 210 42.61 -18.96 -42.15
CA SER A 210 41.86 -20.14 -41.74
C SER A 210 40.52 -20.24 -42.47
N VAL A 211 39.91 -21.45 -42.47
CA VAL A 211 38.55 -21.68 -42.98
C VAL A 211 37.54 -20.67 -42.42
N ARG A 212 37.69 -20.31 -41.13
CA ARG A 212 36.79 -19.36 -40.46
C ARG A 212 36.97 -17.94 -40.99
N GLU A 213 38.21 -17.50 -41.18
CA GLU A 213 38.50 -16.17 -41.74
C GLU A 213 38.02 -16.09 -43.18
N VAL A 214 38.24 -17.12 -43.98
CA VAL A 214 37.82 -17.15 -45.39
C VAL A 214 36.32 -17.19 -45.53
N ALA A 215 35.62 -17.99 -44.71
CA ALA A 215 34.16 -17.98 -44.67
C ALA A 215 33.63 -16.58 -44.32
N SER A 216 34.17 -15.95 -43.28
CA SER A 216 33.79 -14.59 -42.87
C SER A 216 34.05 -13.56 -43.97
N LEU A 217 35.21 -13.65 -44.63
CA LEU A 217 35.59 -12.73 -45.70
C LEU A 217 34.79 -12.98 -46.98
N CYS A 218 34.44 -14.23 -47.28
CA CYS A 218 33.60 -14.58 -48.42
C CYS A 218 32.15 -14.15 -48.19
N ASP A 219 31.61 -14.25 -46.98
CA ASP A 219 30.28 -13.75 -46.63
C ASP A 219 30.14 -12.26 -46.94
N GLU A 220 31.17 -11.46 -46.64
CA GLU A 220 31.23 -10.02 -46.92
C GLU A 220 31.81 -9.66 -48.29
N MET A 221 32.31 -10.65 -49.05
CA MET A 221 32.97 -10.43 -50.32
C MET A 221 31.98 -9.87 -51.35
N PRO A 222 32.29 -8.75 -52.03
CA PRO A 222 31.49 -8.30 -53.17
C PRO A 222 31.56 -9.33 -54.33
N LEU A 223 30.45 -9.54 -55.03
CA LEU A 223 30.36 -10.41 -56.21
C LEU A 223 30.03 -9.61 -57.46
N VAL A 224 30.38 -10.14 -58.63
CA VAL A 224 29.98 -9.58 -59.93
C VAL A 224 28.83 -10.41 -60.51
N ASP A 225 27.68 -9.81 -60.75
CA ASP A 225 26.53 -10.51 -61.32
C ASP A 225 26.64 -10.70 -62.86
N SER A 226 25.67 -11.37 -63.47
CA SER A 226 25.62 -11.59 -64.93
C SER A 226 25.44 -10.33 -65.78
N TYR A 227 25.16 -9.18 -65.17
CA TYR A 227 25.06 -7.88 -65.82
C TYR A 227 26.36 -7.08 -65.72
N GLY A 228 27.31 -7.55 -64.91
CA GLY A 228 28.59 -6.91 -64.66
C GLY A 228 28.57 -5.93 -63.49
N ASP A 229 27.48 -5.92 -62.71
CA ASP A 229 27.31 -5.07 -61.54
C ASP A 229 27.92 -5.73 -60.29
N VAL A 230 28.51 -4.91 -59.42
CA VAL A 230 29.12 -5.37 -58.18
C VAL A 230 28.08 -5.41 -57.06
N ILE A 231 27.72 -6.61 -56.61
CA ILE A 231 26.72 -6.89 -55.59
C ILE A 231 27.38 -7.18 -54.24
N LYS A 232 27.05 -6.39 -53.21
CA LYS A 232 27.58 -6.54 -51.85
C LYS A 232 26.69 -7.36 -50.91
N ALA A 233 25.39 -7.43 -51.19
CA ALA A 233 24.42 -8.10 -50.34
C ALA A 233 23.68 -9.17 -51.14
N ARG A 234 23.59 -10.38 -50.60
CA ARG A 234 22.98 -11.55 -51.26
C ARG A 234 22.39 -12.52 -50.24
N LYS A 235 21.34 -13.24 -50.65
CA LYS A 235 20.72 -14.32 -49.85
C LYS A 235 20.99 -15.69 -50.44
N VAL A 236 20.83 -15.82 -51.75
CA VAL A 236 21.06 -17.05 -52.49
C VAL A 236 21.84 -16.70 -53.74
N VAL A 237 22.76 -17.57 -54.12
CA VAL A 237 23.57 -17.41 -55.32
C VAL A 237 23.12 -18.46 -56.33
N LEU A 238 22.75 -18.01 -57.52
CA LEU A 238 22.43 -18.86 -58.64
C LEU A 238 23.69 -19.06 -59.47
N VAL A 239 23.88 -20.30 -59.91
CA VAL A 239 24.87 -20.57 -60.96
C VAL A 239 24.52 -19.77 -62.22
N PRO A 240 25.50 -19.42 -63.07
CA PRO A 240 25.27 -18.69 -64.31
C PRO A 240 24.16 -19.35 -65.16
N ALA A 241 23.35 -18.55 -65.87
CA ALA A 241 22.17 -19.03 -66.62
C ALA A 241 22.49 -20.05 -67.74
N THR A 242 23.72 -20.03 -68.25
CA THR A 242 24.17 -20.93 -69.30
C THR A 242 24.15 -22.37 -68.78
N GLU A 243 23.25 -23.19 -69.34
CA GLU A 243 23.02 -24.61 -69.04
C GLU A 243 22.19 -24.94 -67.76
N SER A 244 21.48 -23.99 -67.14
CA SER A 244 20.71 -24.23 -65.92
C SER A 244 19.26 -24.71 -66.13
N LYS A 245 18.75 -25.53 -65.20
CA LYS A 245 17.36 -26.04 -65.22
C LYS A 245 16.35 -25.02 -64.71
N TRP A 246 16.76 -24.14 -63.80
CA TRP A 246 15.86 -23.13 -63.23
C TRP A 246 15.29 -22.17 -64.29
N VAL A 247 16.07 -21.87 -65.33
CA VAL A 247 15.65 -21.05 -66.49
C VAL A 247 14.54 -21.73 -67.31
N GLN A 248 14.48 -23.07 -67.38
CA GLN A 248 13.47 -23.76 -68.18
C GLN A 248 12.05 -23.68 -67.60
N LEU A 249 11.94 -23.66 -66.26
CA LEU A 249 10.66 -23.59 -65.55
C LEU A 249 10.17 -22.16 -65.35
N ILE A 250 11.12 -21.23 -65.14
CA ILE A 250 10.84 -19.86 -64.68
C ILE A 250 11.12 -18.82 -65.78
N GLY A 251 11.98 -19.12 -66.75
CA GLY A 251 12.34 -18.27 -67.89
C GLY A 251 13.44 -17.27 -67.58
N SER A 252 13.24 -16.39 -66.60
CA SER A 252 14.20 -15.35 -66.19
C SER A 252 14.19 -15.20 -64.69
N ASN A 253 15.33 -14.90 -64.04
CA ASN A 253 15.40 -14.79 -62.59
C ASN A 253 14.44 -13.69 -62.08
N PRO A 254 13.29 -14.05 -61.47
CA PRO A 254 12.30 -13.08 -61.01
C PRO A 254 12.62 -12.59 -59.58
N TRP A 255 13.68 -13.11 -58.96
CA TRP A 255 13.96 -12.96 -57.53
C TRP A 255 15.14 -12.02 -57.24
N ARG A 256 15.48 -11.15 -58.20
CA ARG A 256 16.57 -10.17 -58.03
C ARG A 256 16.34 -9.23 -56.87
N GLU A 257 15.09 -8.78 -56.70
CA GLU A 257 14.68 -7.92 -55.59
C GLU A 257 14.78 -8.65 -54.23
N ASP A 258 14.67 -9.98 -54.25
CA ASP A 258 14.83 -10.85 -53.07
C ASP A 258 16.29 -11.24 -52.79
N SER A 259 17.26 -10.57 -53.44
CA SER A 259 18.70 -10.79 -53.26
C SER A 259 19.18 -12.17 -53.74
N TYR A 260 18.50 -12.76 -54.74
CA TYR A 260 18.99 -13.93 -55.47
C TYR A 260 19.91 -13.46 -56.59
N VAL A 261 21.21 -13.65 -56.40
CA VAL A 261 22.27 -13.13 -57.29
C VAL A 261 22.67 -14.21 -58.27
N GLU A 262 22.56 -13.90 -59.56
CA GLU A 262 23.08 -14.76 -60.63
C GLU A 262 24.54 -14.40 -60.90
N LEU A 263 25.45 -15.37 -60.74
CA LEU A 263 26.89 -15.14 -60.96
C LEU A 263 27.19 -14.79 -62.41
N GLY A 264 28.07 -13.82 -62.62
CA GLY A 264 28.56 -13.48 -63.94
C GLY A 264 29.56 -14.50 -64.49
N GLU A 265 29.62 -14.60 -65.82
CA GLU A 265 30.51 -15.53 -66.53
C GLU A 265 32.01 -15.28 -66.29
N GLY A 266 32.38 -14.14 -65.68
CA GLY A 266 33.75 -13.81 -65.34
C GLY A 266 34.41 -14.79 -64.36
N TYR A 267 33.63 -15.41 -63.46
CA TYR A 267 34.13 -16.39 -62.48
C TYR A 267 34.47 -17.75 -63.09
N LEU A 268 34.04 -18.03 -64.32
CA LEU A 268 34.35 -19.27 -65.05
C LEU A 268 35.71 -19.21 -65.78
N ARG A 269 36.43 -18.07 -65.75
CA ARG A 269 37.67 -17.85 -66.52
C ARG A 269 38.95 -17.99 -65.65
N PRO A 270 40.09 -18.46 -66.20
CA PRO A 270 41.38 -18.52 -65.47
C PRO A 270 42.01 -17.15 -65.13
N GLY A 271 42.83 -17.06 -64.07
CA GLY A 271 43.50 -15.81 -63.59
C GLY A 271 44.95 -15.97 -63.10
N TYR A 272 45.75 -14.87 -63.10
CA TYR A 272 47.15 -14.81 -62.62
C TYR A 272 47.43 -13.52 -61.80
N PHE A 273 47.82 -13.65 -60.53
CA PHE A 273 47.99 -12.54 -59.57
C PHE A 273 49.12 -12.83 -58.55
N ALA A 274 49.91 -11.83 -58.15
CA ALA A 274 50.99 -11.91 -57.16
C ALA A 274 51.99 -13.07 -57.38
N GLY A 275 52.20 -13.45 -58.65
CA GLY A 275 53.06 -14.55 -59.05
C GLY A 275 52.39 -15.94 -59.16
N THR A 276 51.09 -16.09 -58.86
CA THR A 276 50.36 -17.38 -58.83
C THR A 276 49.19 -17.47 -59.84
N SER A 277 48.87 -18.68 -60.37
CA SER A 277 47.79 -18.93 -61.38
C SER A 277 46.64 -19.84 -60.89
N THR A 278 45.40 -19.64 -61.36
CA THR A 278 44.19 -20.45 -61.03
C THR A 278 43.30 -20.77 -62.25
N GLU A 279 42.73 -21.98 -62.31
CA GLU A 279 41.70 -22.39 -63.31
C GLU A 279 40.26 -22.04 -62.86
N GLY A 280 39.38 -21.66 -63.79
CA GLY A 280 38.02 -21.20 -63.48
C GLY A 280 37.11 -22.24 -62.81
N LYS A 281 37.31 -23.54 -63.08
CA LYS A 281 36.53 -24.60 -62.44
C LYS A 281 36.82 -24.70 -60.93
N HIS A 282 38.09 -24.64 -60.54
CA HIS A 282 38.48 -24.66 -59.12
C HIS A 282 37.96 -23.41 -58.38
N LEU A 283 37.87 -22.27 -59.08
CA LEU A 283 37.22 -21.09 -58.51
C LEU A 283 35.72 -21.28 -58.33
N MET A 284 35.01 -21.91 -59.30
CA MET A 284 33.58 -22.21 -59.13
C MET A 284 33.32 -23.22 -58.01
N GLU A 285 34.13 -24.27 -57.89
CA GLU A 285 34.04 -25.23 -56.76
C GLU A 285 34.24 -24.49 -55.42
N PHE A 286 35.23 -23.59 -55.35
CA PHE A 286 35.41 -22.71 -54.19
C PHE A 286 34.17 -21.81 -53.93
N LEU A 287 33.53 -21.28 -54.97
CA LEU A 287 32.32 -20.46 -54.81
C LEU A 287 31.07 -21.30 -54.46
N GLU A 288 30.95 -22.53 -54.92
CA GLU A 288 29.91 -23.45 -54.48
C GLU A 288 30.07 -23.78 -52.98
N ASP A 289 31.30 -24.04 -52.54
CA ASP A 289 31.60 -24.41 -51.15
C ASP A 289 31.50 -23.23 -50.17
N PHE A 290 32.12 -22.09 -50.50
CA PHE A 290 32.23 -20.94 -49.59
C PHE A 290 31.19 -19.85 -49.87
N VAL A 291 30.67 -19.74 -51.09
CA VAL A 291 29.68 -18.71 -51.49
C VAL A 291 28.27 -19.30 -51.74
N LYS A 292 28.12 -20.63 -51.80
CA LYS A 292 26.85 -21.38 -51.88
C LYS A 292 26.00 -21.13 -53.14
N ALA A 293 26.60 -21.29 -54.33
CA ALA A 293 25.89 -21.22 -55.62
C ALA A 293 25.17 -22.54 -56.00
N SER A 294 23.90 -22.51 -56.50
CA SER A 294 23.07 -23.73 -56.76
C SER A 294 22.08 -23.66 -57.98
N ASP A 295 21.50 -24.81 -58.43
CA ASP A 295 20.47 -25.00 -59.51
C ASP A 295 19.22 -25.87 -59.10
N ILE A 296 18.09 -25.84 -59.84
CA ILE A 296 16.87 -26.67 -59.62
C ILE A 296 17.18 -28.14 -59.91
N PRO A 297 16.77 -29.09 -59.04
CA PRO A 297 15.80 -28.93 -57.95
C PRO A 297 16.38 -28.61 -56.57
N HIS A 298 17.69 -28.35 -56.47
CA HIS A 298 18.38 -28.11 -55.20
C HIS A 298 18.37 -26.65 -54.75
N ILE A 299 17.90 -25.72 -55.60
CA ILE A 299 17.61 -24.35 -55.19
C ILE A 299 16.47 -24.34 -54.17
N ALA A 300 16.72 -23.65 -53.06
CA ALA A 300 15.68 -23.25 -52.13
C ALA A 300 14.83 -22.14 -52.77
N PRO A 301 13.53 -22.39 -53.06
CA PRO A 301 12.66 -21.34 -53.60
C PRO A 301 12.51 -20.20 -52.58
N PRO A 302 12.39 -18.95 -53.04
CA PRO A 302 12.00 -17.86 -52.15
C PRO A 302 10.53 -18.01 -51.73
N ASN A 303 10.17 -17.29 -50.67
CA ASN A 303 8.78 -17.18 -50.24
C ASN A 303 7.98 -16.20 -51.12
N ASP A 304 7.93 -16.47 -52.43
CA ASP A 304 7.22 -15.66 -53.40
C ASP A 304 6.47 -16.50 -54.43
N VAL A 305 5.63 -15.83 -55.20
CA VAL A 305 4.76 -16.44 -56.22
C VAL A 305 5.60 -16.87 -57.42
N ILE A 306 5.37 -18.08 -57.92
CA ILE A 306 5.89 -18.48 -59.24
C ILE A 306 4.88 -18.01 -60.31
N PRO A 307 5.24 -17.08 -61.21
CA PRO A 307 4.32 -16.62 -62.23
C PRO A 307 3.77 -17.77 -63.09
N THR A 308 4.62 -18.75 -63.41
CA THR A 308 4.26 -19.92 -64.21
C THR A 308 3.13 -20.76 -63.60
N ALA A 309 2.94 -20.76 -62.27
CA ALA A 309 1.86 -21.50 -61.61
C ALA A 309 0.47 -20.90 -61.84
N SER A 310 0.39 -19.61 -62.21
CA SER A 310 -0.86 -18.95 -62.59
C SER A 310 -1.21 -19.12 -64.07
N THR A 311 -0.36 -19.80 -64.84
CA THR A 311 -0.51 -20.04 -66.28
C THR A 311 -0.85 -21.50 -66.59
N HIS A 312 -1.28 -21.77 -67.83
CA HIS A 312 -1.55 -23.14 -68.28
C HIS A 312 -0.23 -23.88 -68.53
N LEU A 313 0.16 -24.77 -67.62
CA LEU A 313 1.39 -25.54 -67.77
C LEU A 313 1.28 -26.60 -68.86
N THR A 314 2.39 -26.79 -69.58
CA THR A 314 2.58 -27.97 -70.44
C THR A 314 2.78 -29.21 -69.58
N LYS A 315 2.60 -30.40 -70.18
CA LYS A 315 2.82 -31.68 -69.49
C LYS A 315 4.23 -31.78 -68.88
N GLN A 316 5.29 -31.38 -69.62
CA GLN A 316 6.66 -31.45 -69.11
C GLN A 316 6.91 -30.49 -67.93
N ASN A 317 6.40 -29.25 -68.00
CA ASN A 317 6.61 -28.26 -66.95
C ASN A 317 5.82 -28.59 -65.69
N ALA A 318 4.62 -29.17 -65.83
CA ALA A 318 3.85 -29.68 -64.70
C ALA A 318 4.63 -30.79 -63.96
N PHE A 319 5.28 -31.70 -64.67
CA PHE A 319 6.12 -32.74 -64.04
C PHE A 319 7.41 -32.18 -63.44
N LEU A 320 8.10 -31.24 -64.10
CA LEU A 320 9.28 -30.58 -63.55
C LEU A 320 8.97 -29.84 -62.23
N LEU A 321 7.79 -29.20 -62.15
CA LEU A 321 7.31 -28.58 -60.92
C LEU A 321 7.03 -29.61 -59.82
N LEU A 322 6.41 -30.74 -60.16
CA LEU A 322 6.15 -31.82 -59.20
C LEU A 322 7.45 -32.50 -58.73
N ASP A 323 8.46 -32.63 -59.60
CA ASP A 323 9.79 -33.15 -59.24
C ASP A 323 10.55 -32.18 -58.32
N TRP A 324 10.40 -30.86 -58.52
CA TRP A 324 10.96 -29.88 -57.59
C TRP A 324 10.30 -29.96 -56.21
N ILE A 325 8.96 -30.09 -56.15
CA ILE A 325 8.24 -30.32 -54.89
C ILE A 325 8.71 -31.62 -54.22
N ARG A 326 8.89 -32.69 -55.01
CA ARG A 326 9.38 -33.98 -54.53
C ARG A 326 10.76 -33.85 -53.89
N GLU A 327 11.71 -33.15 -54.52
CA GLU A 327 13.06 -32.97 -53.96
C GLU A 327 13.07 -32.06 -52.73
N LEU A 328 12.26 -31.01 -52.70
CA LEU A 328 12.09 -30.17 -51.51
C LEU A 328 11.55 -30.99 -50.32
N LYS A 329 10.60 -31.91 -50.57
CA LYS A 329 10.12 -32.84 -49.54
C LYS A 329 11.20 -33.84 -49.10
N ARG A 330 12.02 -34.34 -50.02
CA ARG A 330 13.12 -35.29 -49.70
C ARG A 330 14.24 -34.65 -48.90
N SER A 331 14.62 -33.42 -49.24
CA SER A 331 15.70 -32.66 -48.58
C SER A 331 15.32 -32.13 -47.19
N GLY A 332 14.07 -32.32 -46.75
CA GLY A 332 13.58 -31.83 -45.46
C GLY A 332 13.41 -30.31 -45.39
N ASN A 333 13.54 -29.63 -46.54
CA ASN A 333 13.37 -28.20 -46.64
C ASN A 333 11.89 -27.84 -46.49
N SER A 334 11.60 -26.85 -45.65
CA SER A 334 10.24 -26.31 -45.56
C SER A 334 9.91 -25.59 -46.85
N ILE A 335 8.88 -26.07 -47.56
CA ILE A 335 8.44 -25.41 -48.78
C ILE A 335 7.77 -24.08 -48.37
N PRO A 336 8.25 -22.92 -48.86
CA PRO A 336 7.71 -21.64 -48.46
C PRO A 336 6.22 -21.51 -48.75
N ALA A 337 5.49 -20.83 -47.86
CA ALA A 337 4.04 -20.79 -47.89
C ALA A 337 3.48 -20.05 -49.13
N ARG A 338 4.06 -18.91 -49.53
CA ARG A 338 3.61 -18.15 -50.70
C ARG A 338 3.89 -18.90 -52.00
N PHE A 339 5.05 -19.55 -52.08
CA PHE A 339 5.39 -20.45 -53.15
C PHE A 339 4.38 -21.60 -53.26
N MET A 340 4.13 -22.32 -52.16
CA MET A 340 3.17 -23.42 -52.15
C MET A 340 1.74 -22.95 -52.46
N ASN A 341 1.30 -21.83 -51.89
CA ASN A 341 -0.02 -21.27 -52.16
C ASN A 341 -0.18 -20.87 -53.63
N SER A 342 0.86 -20.32 -54.27
CA SER A 342 0.81 -19.99 -55.69
C SER A 342 0.57 -21.22 -56.57
N ILE A 343 1.06 -22.38 -56.14
CA ILE A 343 0.85 -23.66 -56.83
C ILE A 343 -0.53 -24.23 -56.49
N LYS A 344 -0.96 -24.18 -55.23
CA LYS A 344 -2.26 -24.70 -54.76
C LYS A 344 -3.45 -23.96 -55.37
N GLU A 345 -3.35 -22.64 -55.43
CA GLU A 345 -4.40 -21.74 -55.92
C GLU A 345 -4.23 -21.40 -57.41
N GLY A 346 -3.11 -21.80 -58.01
CA GLY A 346 -2.79 -21.53 -59.41
C GLY A 346 -3.66 -22.35 -60.36
N THR A 347 -4.14 -21.73 -61.43
CA THR A 347 -5.02 -22.35 -62.44
C THR A 347 -4.25 -23.12 -63.51
N TRP A 348 -3.20 -23.84 -63.11
CA TRP A 348 -2.37 -24.61 -64.04
C TRP A 348 -2.91 -26.02 -64.27
N LEU A 349 -3.71 -26.55 -63.34
CA LEU A 349 -4.23 -27.91 -63.40
C LEU A 349 -5.47 -28.00 -64.30
N LYS A 350 -5.49 -29.01 -65.18
CA LYS A 350 -6.56 -29.19 -66.18
C LYS A 350 -7.64 -30.14 -65.66
N ILE A 351 -8.91 -29.77 -65.84
CA ILE A 351 -10.09 -30.43 -65.25
C ILE A 351 -11.27 -30.52 -66.24
N THR A 352 -12.30 -31.29 -65.87
CA THR A 352 -13.56 -31.53 -66.57
C THR A 352 -14.74 -31.28 -65.60
N MET A 353 -15.70 -30.43 -65.98
CA MET A 353 -16.94 -30.10 -65.24
C MET A 353 -18.16 -30.28 -66.14
N ASN A 354 -19.16 -31.09 -65.73
CA ASN A 354 -20.39 -31.36 -66.50
C ASN A 354 -20.16 -31.64 -68.01
N GLY A 355 -19.07 -32.35 -68.34
CA GLY A 355 -18.68 -32.68 -69.72
C GLY A 355 -17.90 -31.60 -70.49
N SER A 356 -17.57 -30.46 -69.86
CA SER A 356 -16.75 -29.39 -70.44
C SER A 356 -15.35 -29.32 -69.82
N SER A 357 -14.31 -29.13 -70.64
CA SER A 357 -12.92 -29.03 -70.16
C SER A 357 -12.56 -27.60 -69.73
N GLY A 358 -11.83 -27.46 -68.63
CA GLY A 358 -11.34 -26.18 -68.11
C GLY A 358 -10.03 -26.31 -67.33
N TYR A 359 -9.62 -25.22 -66.70
CA TYR A 359 -8.48 -25.19 -65.76
C TYR A 359 -8.97 -24.70 -64.40
N ARG A 360 -8.51 -25.33 -63.32
CA ARG A 360 -8.87 -24.95 -61.96
C ARG A 360 -7.66 -25.07 -61.04
N PRO A 361 -7.71 -24.39 -59.88
CA PRO A 361 -6.78 -24.63 -58.81
C PRO A 361 -6.76 -26.10 -58.39
N PRO A 362 -5.58 -26.70 -58.16
CA PRO A 362 -5.46 -27.98 -57.48
C PRO A 362 -6.32 -28.09 -56.21
N SER A 363 -6.36 -27.04 -55.38
CA SER A 363 -7.13 -26.99 -54.12
C SER A 363 -8.65 -27.10 -54.28
N GLN A 364 -9.17 -26.91 -55.49
CA GLN A 364 -10.59 -27.01 -55.79
C GLN A 364 -10.91 -28.23 -56.65
N SER A 365 -9.91 -29.02 -57.03
CA SER A 365 -10.04 -30.08 -58.02
C SER A 365 -10.06 -31.47 -57.37
N PHE A 366 -10.77 -32.40 -58.01
CA PHE A 366 -10.95 -33.75 -57.50
C PHE A 366 -10.36 -34.78 -58.46
N LEU A 367 -9.69 -35.81 -57.95
CA LEU A 367 -9.24 -36.96 -58.76
C LEU A 367 -10.00 -38.22 -58.33
N LEU A 368 -10.84 -38.75 -59.22
CA LEU A 368 -11.50 -40.03 -59.01
C LEU A 368 -10.47 -41.17 -59.05
N GLY A 369 -10.40 -41.94 -57.97
CA GLY A 369 -9.68 -43.21 -57.97
C GLY A 369 -10.33 -44.16 -58.97
N SER A 370 -9.55 -44.78 -59.85
CA SER A 370 -10.05 -45.60 -60.96
C SER A 370 -10.70 -46.93 -60.55
N VAL A 371 -11.01 -47.14 -59.27
CA VAL A 371 -11.56 -48.39 -58.75
C VAL A 371 -12.88 -48.10 -58.03
N ASN A 372 -13.96 -48.61 -58.62
CA ASN A 372 -15.37 -48.49 -58.24
C ASN A 372 -16.05 -47.19 -58.70
N ARG A 373 -16.79 -47.30 -59.81
CA ARG A 373 -18.02 -46.52 -60.03
C ARG A 373 -19.03 -46.93 -58.95
N CYS A 374 -18.81 -46.55 -57.69
CA CYS A 374 -19.73 -46.86 -56.61
C CYS A 374 -20.85 -45.82 -56.60
N SER A 375 -22.06 -46.30 -56.33
CA SER A 375 -23.36 -45.61 -56.24
C SER A 375 -23.41 -44.35 -55.36
N ASP A 376 -22.37 -44.06 -54.59
CA ASP A 376 -22.41 -43.11 -53.48
C ASP A 376 -22.30 -41.65 -53.94
N TRP A 377 -21.58 -41.36 -55.03
CA TRP A 377 -21.52 -40.02 -55.61
C TRP A 377 -22.78 -39.66 -56.43
N GLY A 378 -23.53 -40.66 -56.90
CA GLY A 378 -24.76 -40.47 -57.67
C GLY A 378 -25.90 -39.83 -56.86
N ASN A 379 -26.00 -40.14 -55.56
CA ASN A 379 -27.01 -39.58 -54.66
C ASN A 379 -26.71 -38.12 -54.24
N ILE A 380 -25.43 -37.72 -54.14
CA ILE A 380 -25.03 -36.32 -53.92
C ILE A 380 -25.42 -35.46 -55.13
N LEU A 381 -25.21 -35.97 -56.34
CA LEU A 381 -25.63 -35.33 -57.59
C LEU A 381 -27.16 -35.32 -57.80
N GLN A 382 -27.97 -35.91 -56.90
CA GLN A 382 -29.44 -35.84 -56.96
C GLN A 382 -30.05 -35.04 -55.80
N ASN A 383 -29.47 -35.08 -54.59
CA ASN A 383 -30.00 -34.38 -53.41
C ASN A 383 -29.26 -33.07 -53.07
N GLY A 384 -28.04 -32.85 -53.58
CA GLY A 384 -27.26 -31.61 -53.42
C GLY A 384 -27.15 -30.76 -54.69
N SER A 385 -27.71 -31.21 -55.81
CA SER A 385 -27.33 -30.78 -57.16
C SER A 385 -28.08 -29.60 -57.77
N VAL A 386 -28.94 -28.91 -57.04
CA VAL A 386 -29.55 -27.70 -57.61
C VAL A 386 -28.59 -26.50 -57.57
N LEU A 387 -27.50 -26.54 -56.77
CA LEU A 387 -26.68 -25.34 -56.50
C LEU A 387 -25.14 -25.49 -56.54
N VAL A 388 -24.52 -26.68 -56.59
CA VAL A 388 -23.03 -26.83 -56.52
C VAL A 388 -22.44 -27.84 -57.53
N ASP A 389 -21.62 -27.38 -58.48
CA ASP A 389 -20.90 -28.22 -59.47
C ASP A 389 -19.51 -28.70 -58.96
N ILE A 390 -19.10 -29.94 -59.26
CA ILE A 390 -17.84 -30.56 -58.78
C ILE A 390 -16.80 -30.73 -59.93
N PRO A 391 -15.59 -30.14 -59.84
CA PRO A 391 -14.55 -30.19 -60.90
C PRO A 391 -13.56 -31.38 -60.80
N LEU A 392 -13.41 -32.18 -61.86
CA LEU A 392 -12.60 -33.41 -61.86
C LEU A 392 -11.33 -33.31 -62.73
N ILE A 393 -10.17 -33.83 -62.34
CA ILE A 393 -8.94 -33.78 -63.17
C ILE A 393 -9.11 -34.46 -64.53
N ASP A 394 -8.63 -33.81 -65.59
CA ASP A 394 -8.65 -34.32 -66.97
C ASP A 394 -7.56 -35.40 -67.18
N GLN A 395 -7.92 -36.64 -66.87
CA GLN A 395 -7.06 -37.81 -67.08
C GLN A 395 -6.76 -38.07 -68.57
N GLY A 396 -7.56 -37.54 -69.50
CA GLY A 396 -7.31 -37.66 -70.94
C GLY A 396 -6.12 -36.82 -71.41
N PHE A 397 -5.84 -35.69 -70.76
CA PHE A 397 -4.73 -34.80 -71.10
C PHE A 397 -3.38 -35.22 -70.47
N TYR A 398 -3.38 -35.61 -69.18
CA TYR A 398 -2.13 -35.97 -68.49
C TYR A 398 -1.72 -37.44 -68.68
N GLY A 399 -2.65 -38.31 -69.06
CA GLY A 399 -2.42 -39.75 -69.16
C GLY A 399 -2.30 -40.43 -67.79
N HIS A 400 -1.98 -41.73 -67.78
CA HIS A 400 -1.92 -42.50 -66.54
C HIS A 400 -0.75 -42.11 -65.62
N GLU A 401 0.31 -41.48 -66.15
CA GLU A 401 1.50 -41.00 -65.43
C GLU A 401 1.15 -40.03 -64.29
N ILE A 402 0.06 -39.26 -64.41
CA ILE A 402 -0.37 -38.31 -63.36
C ILE A 402 -0.70 -39.01 -62.03
N ASN A 403 -1.06 -40.31 -62.08
CA ASN A 403 -1.35 -41.09 -60.89
C ASN A 403 -0.09 -41.45 -60.10
N GLU A 404 1.10 -41.40 -60.72
CA GLU A 404 2.39 -41.61 -60.02
C GLU A 404 2.74 -40.42 -59.12
N TYR A 405 2.10 -39.27 -59.33
CA TYR A 405 2.30 -38.04 -58.55
C TYR A 405 1.22 -37.83 -57.48
N ARG A 406 0.56 -38.88 -56.99
CA ARG A 406 -0.58 -38.77 -56.07
C ARG A 406 -0.24 -38.01 -54.78
N GLU A 407 0.94 -38.23 -54.22
CA GLU A 407 1.37 -37.58 -52.98
C GLU A 407 1.72 -36.10 -53.21
N GLU A 408 2.29 -35.77 -54.36
CA GLU A 408 2.57 -34.39 -54.79
C GLU A 408 1.26 -33.65 -55.09
N LEU A 409 0.30 -34.31 -55.78
CA LEU A 409 -1.05 -33.78 -56.05
C LEU A 409 -1.85 -33.53 -54.77
N ARG A 410 -1.78 -34.45 -53.79
CA ARG A 410 -2.33 -34.23 -52.46
C ARG A 410 -1.62 -33.07 -51.76
N THR A 411 -0.29 -32.95 -51.91
CA THR A 411 0.49 -31.83 -51.34
C THR A 411 0.06 -30.49 -51.92
N VAL A 412 -0.25 -30.43 -53.22
CA VAL A 412 -0.80 -29.22 -53.87
C VAL A 412 -2.32 -29.07 -53.73
N GLY A 413 -3.00 -29.94 -52.96
CA GLY A 413 -4.38 -29.71 -52.52
C GLY A 413 -5.48 -30.40 -53.31
N VAL A 414 -5.15 -31.32 -54.23
CA VAL A 414 -6.16 -32.12 -54.93
C VAL A 414 -6.87 -33.05 -53.94
N MET A 415 -8.20 -33.10 -54.03
CA MET A 415 -9.08 -33.89 -53.15
C MET A 415 -9.42 -35.27 -53.76
N PHE A 416 -9.62 -36.26 -52.90
CA PHE A 416 -9.80 -37.68 -53.27
C PHE A 416 -10.94 -38.39 -52.54
N GLU A 417 -11.47 -37.87 -51.43
CA GLU A 417 -12.39 -38.58 -50.53
C GLU A 417 -13.84 -38.05 -50.54
N TYR A 418 -14.79 -38.92 -50.16
CA TYR A 418 -16.22 -38.62 -50.06
C TYR A 418 -16.52 -37.53 -49.00
N GLY A 419 -15.81 -37.54 -47.87
CA GLY A 419 -15.94 -36.51 -46.83
C GLY A 419 -15.52 -35.12 -47.32
N GLU A 420 -14.47 -35.05 -48.14
CA GLU A 420 -13.99 -33.80 -48.76
C GLU A 420 -15.04 -33.23 -49.74
N ALA A 421 -15.75 -34.13 -50.44
CA ALA A 421 -17.02 -33.93 -51.15
C ALA A 421 -18.06 -33.07 -50.38
N CYS A 422 -18.53 -33.65 -49.29
CA CYS A 422 -19.55 -33.04 -48.43
C CYS A 422 -19.04 -31.75 -47.75
N GLU A 423 -17.75 -31.68 -47.43
CA GLU A 423 -17.13 -30.46 -46.90
C GLU A 423 -17.09 -29.34 -47.95
N PHE A 424 -16.80 -29.64 -49.20
CA PHE A 424 -16.83 -28.67 -50.29
C PHE A 424 -18.25 -28.10 -50.51
N ILE A 425 -19.27 -28.98 -50.56
CA ILE A 425 -20.68 -28.57 -50.68
C ILE A 425 -21.11 -27.76 -49.46
N GLY A 426 -20.74 -28.22 -48.25
CA GLY A 426 -20.95 -27.49 -47.00
C GLY A 426 -20.33 -26.09 -47.06
N ASN A 427 -19.06 -25.96 -47.48
CA ASN A 427 -18.37 -24.68 -47.62
C ASN A 427 -19.06 -23.74 -48.61
N ARG A 428 -19.62 -24.28 -49.69
CA ARG A 428 -20.36 -23.48 -50.67
C ARG A 428 -21.70 -23.00 -50.13
N LEU A 429 -22.47 -23.86 -49.47
CA LEU A 429 -23.71 -23.48 -48.79
C LEU A 429 -23.45 -22.48 -47.65
N MET A 430 -22.32 -22.62 -46.94
CA MET A 430 -21.86 -21.64 -45.94
C MET A 430 -21.56 -20.28 -46.57
N SER A 431 -20.85 -20.23 -47.71
CA SER A 431 -20.60 -18.97 -48.41
C SER A 431 -21.88 -18.26 -48.89
N LEU A 432 -22.94 -19.03 -49.16
CA LEU A 432 -24.25 -18.47 -49.49
C LEU A 432 -24.97 -17.93 -48.25
N ALA A 433 -24.79 -18.56 -47.08
CA ALA A 433 -25.35 -18.09 -45.82
C ALA A 433 -24.68 -16.79 -45.30
N ASP A 434 -23.43 -16.53 -45.67
CA ASP A 434 -22.72 -15.27 -45.35
C ASP A 434 -23.27 -14.06 -46.13
N LEU A 435 -23.99 -14.29 -47.23
CA LEU A 435 -24.73 -13.24 -47.94
C LEU A 435 -26.02 -12.97 -47.17
N SER A 436 -26.02 -11.90 -46.36
CA SER A 436 -26.99 -11.55 -45.29
C SER A 436 -28.49 -11.49 -45.63
N THR A 437 -28.91 -11.88 -46.83
CA THR A 437 -30.30 -11.95 -47.26
C THR A 437 -30.56 -13.31 -47.92
N LEU A 438 -30.80 -14.33 -47.10
CA LEU A 438 -31.30 -15.61 -47.59
C LEU A 438 -32.79 -15.50 -47.89
N THR A 439 -33.21 -15.99 -49.06
CA THR A 439 -34.63 -16.12 -49.40
C THR A 439 -35.26 -17.28 -48.63
N LYS A 440 -36.60 -17.31 -48.51
CA LYS A 440 -37.36 -18.45 -47.95
C LYS A 440 -36.88 -19.79 -48.54
N THR A 441 -36.63 -19.87 -49.85
CA THR A 441 -36.15 -21.07 -50.55
C THR A 441 -34.76 -21.52 -50.11
N ASN A 442 -33.85 -20.58 -49.85
CA ASN A 442 -32.50 -20.89 -49.39
C ASN A 442 -32.51 -21.45 -47.96
N VAL A 443 -33.32 -20.86 -47.07
CA VAL A 443 -33.49 -21.34 -45.69
C VAL A 443 -34.07 -22.76 -45.68
N ILE A 444 -35.09 -23.03 -46.49
CA ILE A 444 -35.66 -24.38 -46.62
C ILE A 444 -34.63 -25.37 -47.19
N SER A 445 -33.82 -24.97 -48.16
CA SER A 445 -32.78 -25.82 -48.75
C SER A 445 -31.67 -26.17 -47.75
N MET A 446 -31.29 -25.23 -46.88
CA MET A 446 -30.36 -25.49 -45.77
C MET A 446 -30.95 -26.47 -44.76
N LEU A 447 -32.22 -26.30 -44.39
CA LEU A 447 -32.90 -27.23 -43.48
C LEU A 447 -33.03 -28.63 -44.10
N ASN A 448 -33.26 -28.74 -45.41
CA ASN A 448 -33.24 -30.01 -46.14
C ASN A 448 -31.85 -30.64 -46.18
N PHE A 449 -30.77 -29.87 -46.35
CA PHE A 449 -29.40 -30.38 -46.29
C PHE A 449 -29.05 -30.89 -44.89
N ILE A 450 -29.45 -30.19 -43.83
CA ILE A 450 -29.29 -30.67 -42.44
C ILE A 450 -30.05 -31.98 -42.23
N ARG A 451 -31.29 -32.07 -42.74
CA ARG A 451 -32.09 -33.29 -42.71
C ARG A 451 -31.40 -34.44 -43.47
N PHE A 452 -30.83 -34.16 -44.64
CA PHE A 452 -30.08 -35.14 -45.46
C PHE A 452 -28.82 -35.64 -44.74
N LEU A 453 -28.02 -34.75 -44.15
CA LEU A 453 -26.84 -35.14 -43.35
C LEU A 453 -27.25 -36.06 -42.20
N ARG A 454 -28.32 -35.70 -41.47
CA ARG A 454 -28.87 -36.50 -40.37
C ARG A 454 -29.35 -37.88 -40.84
N GLN A 455 -29.95 -37.97 -42.02
CA GLN A 455 -30.46 -39.23 -42.59
C GLN A 455 -29.35 -40.19 -43.06
N ASN A 456 -28.20 -39.67 -43.51
CA ASN A 456 -27.08 -40.47 -44.01
C ASN A 456 -25.97 -40.72 -42.98
N LEU A 457 -26.27 -40.56 -41.68
CA LEU A 457 -25.33 -40.76 -40.56
C LEU A 457 -24.05 -39.89 -40.63
N LEU A 458 -24.08 -38.79 -41.38
CA LEU A 458 -23.02 -37.80 -41.41
C LEU A 458 -23.29 -36.76 -40.32
N SER A 459 -22.26 -36.39 -39.55
CA SER A 459 -22.40 -35.32 -38.54
C SER A 459 -22.68 -33.98 -39.24
N PRO A 460 -23.83 -33.33 -38.96
CA PRO A 460 -24.10 -31.98 -39.44
C PRO A 460 -23.40 -30.91 -38.59
N ASP A 461 -22.67 -31.30 -37.53
CA ASP A 461 -22.22 -30.40 -36.47
C ASP A 461 -21.28 -29.31 -36.99
N LYS A 462 -20.35 -29.66 -37.90
CA LYS A 462 -19.41 -28.70 -38.51
C LYS A 462 -20.13 -27.65 -39.35
N PHE A 463 -21.21 -28.04 -40.04
CA PHE A 463 -22.05 -27.14 -40.84
C PHE A 463 -22.94 -26.28 -39.93
N ILE A 464 -23.65 -26.91 -38.99
CA ILE A 464 -24.50 -26.25 -37.99
C ILE A 464 -23.70 -25.22 -37.19
N LEU A 465 -22.51 -25.55 -36.68
CA LEU A 465 -21.66 -24.64 -35.90
C LEU A 465 -21.38 -23.32 -36.61
N ARG A 466 -21.26 -23.34 -37.93
CA ARG A 466 -20.95 -22.14 -38.72
C ARG A 466 -22.18 -21.33 -39.11
N ILE A 467 -23.32 -22.00 -39.36
CA ILE A 467 -24.54 -21.30 -39.77
C ILE A 467 -25.42 -20.88 -38.59
N LYS A 468 -25.33 -21.56 -37.43
CA LYS A 468 -26.22 -21.32 -36.29
C LYS A 468 -26.06 -19.93 -35.67
N GLU A 469 -24.90 -19.29 -35.83
CA GLU A 469 -24.61 -17.93 -35.35
C GLU A 469 -24.93 -16.85 -36.40
N GLY A 470 -25.19 -17.26 -37.65
CA GLY A 470 -25.42 -16.36 -38.78
C GLY A 470 -26.77 -15.65 -38.70
N ARG A 471 -26.83 -14.36 -39.08
CA ARG A 471 -28.05 -13.54 -39.04
C ARG A 471 -28.91 -13.73 -40.29
N TRP A 472 -29.57 -14.88 -40.40
CA TRP A 472 -30.38 -15.23 -41.58
C TRP A 472 -31.81 -15.70 -41.25
N LEU A 473 -32.14 -15.91 -39.97
CA LEU A 473 -33.47 -16.34 -39.55
C LEU A 473 -34.37 -15.13 -39.25
N LYS A 474 -35.50 -15.00 -39.92
CA LYS A 474 -36.45 -13.88 -39.73
C LYS A 474 -37.19 -14.01 -38.39
N THR A 475 -37.14 -12.96 -37.59
CA THR A 475 -37.84 -12.86 -36.29
C THR A 475 -38.59 -11.52 -36.18
N SER A 476 -39.41 -11.37 -35.14
CA SER A 476 -40.06 -10.13 -34.71
C SER A 476 -39.08 -8.97 -34.47
N ARG A 477 -37.78 -9.26 -34.37
CA ARG A 477 -36.69 -8.28 -34.21
C ARG A 477 -35.74 -8.22 -35.41
N GLY A 478 -36.22 -8.61 -36.59
CA GLY A 478 -35.46 -8.63 -37.85
C GLY A 478 -34.72 -9.95 -38.07
N ASP A 479 -33.77 -9.94 -39.01
CA ASP A 479 -32.94 -11.11 -39.33
C ASP A 479 -31.93 -11.37 -38.20
N ARG A 480 -32.05 -12.54 -37.57
CA ARG A 480 -31.33 -12.94 -36.35
C ARG A 480 -30.68 -14.31 -36.51
N SER A 481 -29.81 -14.61 -35.55
CA SER A 481 -29.22 -15.92 -35.36
C SER A 481 -30.31 -16.94 -34.97
N PRO A 482 -30.32 -18.15 -35.55
CA PRO A 482 -31.12 -19.25 -35.04
C PRO A 482 -30.92 -19.49 -33.53
N VAL A 483 -29.69 -19.35 -33.03
CA VAL A 483 -29.37 -19.47 -31.61
C VAL A 483 -30.06 -18.35 -30.82
N GLY A 484 -30.91 -18.75 -29.86
CA GLY A 484 -31.63 -17.81 -29.00
C GLY A 484 -32.85 -17.15 -29.66
N SER A 485 -33.20 -17.56 -30.88
CA SER A 485 -34.52 -17.26 -31.46
C SER A 485 -35.57 -18.22 -30.91
N VAL A 486 -36.81 -17.75 -30.78
CA VAL A 486 -37.91 -18.49 -30.14
C VAL A 486 -38.98 -18.85 -31.15
N LEU A 487 -39.35 -20.12 -31.21
CA LEU A 487 -40.61 -20.52 -31.81
C LEU A 487 -41.72 -20.27 -30.78
N TYR A 488 -42.76 -19.53 -31.16
CA TYR A 488 -43.76 -19.07 -30.20
C TYR A 488 -44.54 -20.22 -29.56
N ASP A 489 -44.71 -20.15 -28.24
CA ASP A 489 -45.63 -20.97 -27.46
C ASP A 489 -46.23 -20.17 -26.29
N GLN A 490 -47.35 -20.63 -25.75
CA GLN A 490 -48.15 -19.94 -24.73
C GLN A 490 -47.38 -19.72 -23.42
N GLU A 491 -46.38 -20.57 -23.13
CA GLU A 491 -45.48 -20.44 -21.97
C GLU A 491 -44.67 -19.13 -21.97
N TRP A 492 -44.43 -18.52 -23.14
CA TRP A 492 -43.66 -17.27 -23.26
C TRP A 492 -44.46 -16.00 -22.92
N THR A 493 -45.76 -16.11 -22.60
CA THR A 493 -46.67 -14.96 -22.41
C THR A 493 -46.21 -14.02 -21.29
N ILE A 494 -45.81 -14.54 -20.13
CA ILE A 494 -45.36 -13.73 -18.99
C ILE A 494 -43.97 -13.14 -19.27
N ALA A 495 -43.08 -13.91 -19.90
CA ALA A 495 -41.77 -13.43 -20.32
C ALA A 495 -41.87 -12.25 -21.31
N ARG A 496 -42.89 -12.24 -22.17
CA ARG A 496 -43.17 -11.13 -23.11
C ARG A 496 -43.64 -9.84 -22.44
N GLN A 497 -44.13 -9.90 -21.21
CA GLN A 497 -44.48 -8.69 -20.46
C GLN A 497 -43.21 -7.92 -20.05
N ILE A 498 -42.16 -8.65 -19.68
CA ILE A 498 -40.91 -8.10 -19.16
C ILE A 498 -39.78 -8.00 -20.20
N SER A 499 -39.85 -8.75 -21.31
CA SER A 499 -38.74 -8.90 -22.26
C SER A 499 -39.21 -8.90 -23.74
N ASP A 500 -38.43 -8.26 -24.62
CA ASP A 500 -38.66 -8.18 -26.07
C ASP A 500 -37.92 -9.32 -26.79
N ILE A 501 -38.37 -10.55 -26.53
CA ILE A 501 -37.76 -11.81 -26.99
C ILE A 501 -37.92 -11.95 -28.52
N PRO A 502 -36.86 -12.39 -29.25
CA PRO A 502 -36.90 -12.54 -30.71
C PRO A 502 -37.66 -13.80 -31.14
N VAL A 503 -38.97 -13.67 -31.34
CA VAL A 503 -39.86 -14.74 -31.79
C VAL A 503 -39.79 -14.87 -33.32
N ILE A 504 -39.71 -16.09 -33.86
CA ILE A 504 -39.69 -16.37 -35.30
C ILE A 504 -40.93 -15.75 -35.97
N ASP A 505 -40.72 -15.10 -37.11
CA ASP A 505 -41.79 -14.46 -37.85
C ASP A 505 -42.61 -15.51 -38.63
N GLU A 506 -43.64 -16.03 -37.97
CA GLU A 506 -44.60 -16.96 -38.58
C GLU A 506 -45.34 -16.36 -39.78
N GLY A 507 -45.49 -15.03 -39.82
CA GLY A 507 -46.08 -14.31 -40.95
C GLY A 507 -45.20 -14.34 -42.21
N TYR A 508 -43.88 -14.41 -42.05
CA TYR A 508 -42.92 -14.47 -43.16
C TYR A 508 -42.71 -15.90 -43.70
N TYR A 509 -42.57 -16.89 -42.80
CA TYR A 509 -42.26 -18.26 -43.22
C TYR A 509 -43.50 -19.13 -43.51
N GLY A 510 -44.64 -18.83 -42.89
CA GLY A 510 -45.84 -19.67 -42.93
C GLY A 510 -45.68 -20.98 -42.15
N GLU A 511 -46.71 -21.83 -42.15
CA GLU A 511 -46.72 -23.09 -41.38
C GLU A 511 -45.63 -24.10 -41.82
N ASP A 512 -45.04 -23.94 -43.01
CA ASP A 512 -43.98 -24.80 -43.56
C ASP A 512 -42.77 -24.93 -42.62
N ILE A 513 -42.44 -23.87 -41.87
CA ILE A 513 -41.29 -23.87 -40.95
C ILE A 513 -41.52 -24.76 -39.73
N LEU A 514 -42.78 -25.00 -39.36
CA LEU A 514 -43.17 -25.84 -38.23
C LEU A 514 -42.85 -27.33 -38.48
N VAL A 515 -42.73 -27.75 -39.74
CA VAL A 515 -42.34 -29.12 -40.12
C VAL A 515 -40.85 -29.37 -39.84
N PHE A 516 -40.05 -28.32 -39.70
CA PHE A 516 -38.61 -28.38 -39.44
C PHE A 516 -38.24 -28.23 -37.96
N LYS A 517 -39.19 -28.44 -37.02
CA LYS A 517 -38.93 -28.36 -35.57
C LYS A 517 -37.63 -29.06 -35.12
N PRO A 518 -37.35 -30.32 -35.53
CA PRO A 518 -36.11 -30.99 -35.13
C PRO A 518 -34.85 -30.34 -35.72
N GLU A 519 -34.92 -29.84 -36.96
CA GLU A 519 -33.79 -29.15 -37.61
C GLU A 519 -33.55 -27.75 -37.01
N LEU A 520 -34.60 -27.03 -36.63
CA LEU A 520 -34.52 -25.75 -35.93
C LEU A 520 -33.96 -25.91 -34.51
N GLN A 521 -34.34 -26.98 -33.81
CA GLN A 521 -33.76 -27.32 -32.51
C GLN A 521 -32.24 -27.55 -32.60
N LEU A 522 -31.81 -28.28 -33.64
CA LEU A 522 -30.39 -28.52 -33.91
C LEU A 522 -29.61 -27.22 -34.20
N LEU A 523 -30.28 -26.19 -34.72
CA LEU A 523 -29.72 -24.87 -34.95
C LEU A 523 -29.75 -23.95 -33.72
N GLY A 524 -30.33 -24.39 -32.59
CA GLY A 524 -30.37 -23.62 -31.35
C GLY A 524 -31.60 -22.72 -31.18
N VAL A 525 -32.65 -22.94 -31.99
CA VAL A 525 -33.97 -22.31 -31.78
C VAL A 525 -34.65 -22.96 -30.59
N LEU A 526 -35.22 -22.14 -29.70
CA LEU A 526 -35.96 -22.59 -28.54
C LEU A 526 -37.42 -22.84 -28.90
N ILE A 527 -37.93 -24.01 -28.53
CA ILE A 527 -39.27 -24.49 -28.94
C ILE A 527 -40.29 -24.36 -27.79
N ASP A 528 -39.81 -24.29 -26.55
CA ASP A 528 -40.58 -24.15 -25.32
C ASP A 528 -39.87 -23.19 -24.34
N PHE A 529 -40.54 -22.77 -23.25
CA PHE A 529 -39.90 -21.87 -22.30
C PHE A 529 -38.81 -22.58 -21.50
N SER A 530 -39.05 -23.81 -21.03
CA SER A 530 -38.07 -24.70 -20.36
C SER A 530 -37.09 -24.03 -19.37
N GLY A 531 -37.48 -22.94 -18.70
CA GLY A 531 -36.61 -22.19 -17.81
C GLY A 531 -35.49 -21.39 -18.52
N ASN A 532 -35.75 -20.86 -19.72
CA ASN A 532 -34.83 -20.01 -20.49
C ASN A 532 -34.74 -18.57 -19.94
N TYR A 533 -34.51 -18.46 -18.64
CA TYR A 533 -34.40 -17.22 -17.87
C TYR A 533 -33.31 -16.27 -18.38
N GLN A 534 -32.22 -16.82 -18.93
CA GLN A 534 -31.12 -16.05 -19.53
C GLN A 534 -31.61 -15.19 -20.70
N LEU A 535 -32.46 -15.75 -21.56
CA LEU A 535 -32.97 -15.05 -22.72
C LEU A 535 -33.89 -13.90 -22.33
N VAL A 536 -34.72 -14.11 -21.31
CA VAL A 536 -35.59 -13.08 -20.75
C VAL A 536 -34.77 -11.90 -20.23
N ALA A 537 -33.67 -12.19 -19.52
CA ALA A 537 -32.76 -11.18 -18.98
C ALA A 537 -32.02 -10.37 -20.06
N ASP A 538 -31.58 -11.02 -21.15
CA ASP A 538 -30.83 -10.35 -22.20
C ASP A 538 -31.67 -9.41 -23.07
N TYR A 539 -32.97 -9.68 -23.16
CA TYR A 539 -33.92 -8.89 -23.95
C TYR A 539 -34.86 -8.03 -23.10
N LEU A 540 -34.49 -7.77 -21.84
CA LEU A 540 -35.29 -6.98 -20.89
C LEU A 540 -35.76 -5.65 -21.50
N LYS A 541 -37.03 -5.31 -21.28
CA LYS A 541 -37.59 -4.03 -21.68
C LYS A 541 -36.97 -2.87 -20.90
N LEU A 542 -37.17 -1.66 -21.40
CA LEU A 542 -36.73 -0.43 -20.74
C LEU A 542 -37.32 -0.34 -19.31
N PRO A 543 -36.57 0.21 -18.32
CA PRO A 543 -37.03 0.32 -16.93
C PRO A 543 -38.39 1.01 -16.76
N SER A 544 -38.71 1.96 -17.62
CA SER A 544 -40.03 2.63 -17.64
C SER A 544 -41.21 1.68 -17.90
N CYS A 545 -40.97 0.55 -18.55
CA CYS A 545 -41.96 -0.49 -18.82
C CYS A 545 -42.04 -1.54 -17.70
N LEU A 546 -41.16 -1.45 -16.69
CA LEU A 546 -41.04 -2.38 -15.57
C LEU A 546 -41.56 -1.80 -14.25
N SER A 547 -42.19 -0.63 -14.28
CA SER A 547 -42.93 -0.09 -13.12
C SER A 547 -44.27 -0.81 -12.97
N PHE A 548 -44.71 -1.07 -11.74
CA PHE A 548 -46.01 -1.68 -11.45
C PHE A 548 -46.19 -3.10 -12.05
N LEU A 549 -45.17 -3.96 -11.90
CA LEU A 549 -45.24 -5.34 -12.36
C LEU A 549 -46.36 -6.12 -11.65
N THR A 550 -47.02 -7.02 -12.38
CA THR A 550 -47.94 -8.00 -11.77
C THR A 550 -47.16 -8.97 -10.89
N MET A 551 -47.88 -9.69 -10.02
CA MET A 551 -47.29 -10.72 -9.17
C MET A 551 -46.48 -11.74 -9.99
N GLU A 552 -47.06 -12.29 -11.05
CA GLU A 552 -46.43 -13.32 -11.89
C GLU A 552 -45.22 -12.78 -12.66
N ALA A 553 -45.28 -11.53 -13.12
CA ALA A 553 -44.16 -10.89 -13.82
C ALA A 553 -42.99 -10.59 -12.86
N PHE A 554 -43.28 -10.15 -11.63
CA PHE A 554 -42.25 -9.91 -10.62
C PHE A 554 -41.61 -11.21 -10.12
N LEU A 555 -42.40 -12.28 -9.92
CA LEU A 555 -41.86 -13.60 -9.58
C LEU A 555 -40.99 -14.16 -10.71
N LEU A 556 -41.39 -14.01 -11.97
CA LEU A 556 -40.57 -14.41 -13.12
C LEU A 556 -39.25 -13.63 -13.18
N VAL A 557 -39.25 -12.34 -12.80
CA VAL A 557 -38.03 -11.54 -12.68
C VAL A 557 -37.11 -12.11 -11.59
N LEU A 558 -37.64 -12.52 -10.45
CA LEU A 558 -36.86 -13.15 -9.39
C LEU A 558 -36.31 -14.51 -9.84
N ASP A 559 -37.10 -15.31 -10.56
CA ASP A 559 -36.60 -16.55 -11.20
C ASP A 559 -35.49 -16.24 -12.22
N CYS A 560 -35.60 -15.12 -12.94
CA CYS A 560 -34.55 -14.67 -13.83
C CYS A 560 -33.27 -14.31 -13.07
N ILE A 561 -33.36 -13.61 -11.93
CA ILE A 561 -32.18 -13.30 -11.10
C ILE A 561 -31.56 -14.59 -10.53
N ARG A 562 -32.39 -15.56 -10.13
CA ARG A 562 -31.95 -16.85 -9.57
C ARG A 562 -31.18 -17.70 -10.57
N HIS A 563 -31.65 -17.75 -11.81
CA HIS A 563 -31.21 -18.74 -12.79
C HIS A 563 -30.43 -18.16 -13.98
N SER A 564 -30.41 -16.84 -14.17
CA SER A 564 -29.68 -16.18 -15.26
C SER A 564 -28.26 -15.77 -14.83
N SER A 565 -27.29 -15.94 -15.72
CA SER A 565 -25.96 -15.35 -15.57
C SER A 565 -25.95 -13.82 -15.74
N SER A 566 -27.03 -13.24 -16.30
CA SER A 566 -27.24 -11.80 -16.47
C SER A 566 -28.05 -11.14 -15.36
N ALA A 567 -28.08 -11.75 -14.17
CA ALA A 567 -28.72 -11.19 -12.97
C ALA A 567 -28.31 -9.73 -12.70
N GLY A 568 -27.05 -9.36 -12.93
CA GLY A 568 -26.58 -7.99 -12.72
C GLY A 568 -27.29 -6.93 -13.58
N LYS A 569 -27.66 -7.24 -14.84
CA LYS A 569 -28.41 -6.30 -15.71
C LYS A 569 -29.82 -6.09 -15.19
N LEU A 570 -30.47 -7.17 -14.75
CA LEU A 570 -31.81 -7.13 -14.15
C LEU A 570 -31.82 -6.32 -12.86
N VAL A 571 -30.83 -6.55 -12.00
CA VAL A 571 -30.66 -5.83 -10.73
C VAL A 571 -30.52 -4.33 -11.01
N ILE A 572 -29.58 -3.91 -11.85
CA ILE A 572 -29.37 -2.49 -12.17
C ILE A 572 -30.64 -1.83 -12.73
N ALA A 573 -31.39 -2.53 -13.58
CA ALA A 573 -32.62 -1.99 -14.17
C ALA A 573 -33.77 -1.82 -13.16
N LEU A 574 -33.80 -2.63 -12.10
CA LEU A 574 -34.91 -2.71 -11.16
C LEU A 574 -34.65 -2.06 -9.80
N THR A 575 -33.40 -1.93 -9.36
CA THR A 575 -33.04 -1.35 -8.04
C THR A 575 -33.70 0.02 -7.81
N ASN A 576 -33.77 0.87 -8.83
CA ASN A 576 -34.35 2.22 -8.74
C ASN A 576 -35.75 2.35 -9.37
N THR A 577 -36.40 1.22 -9.68
CA THR A 577 -37.71 1.20 -10.33
C THR A 577 -38.79 0.87 -9.30
N GLN A 578 -39.94 1.54 -9.35
CA GLN A 578 -41.10 1.27 -8.48
C GLN A 578 -41.82 -0.02 -8.89
N CYS A 579 -41.13 -1.15 -8.79
CA CYS A 579 -41.62 -2.47 -9.19
C CYS A 579 -42.06 -3.34 -8.02
N LEU A 580 -41.66 -3.02 -6.78
CA LEU A 580 -41.93 -3.83 -5.60
C LEU A 580 -43.10 -3.27 -4.78
N LYS A 581 -44.13 -4.10 -4.56
CA LYS A 581 -45.32 -3.76 -3.78
C LYS A 581 -45.04 -3.91 -2.28
N THR A 582 -45.35 -2.87 -1.52
CA THR A 582 -45.18 -2.80 -0.07
C THR A 582 -46.46 -2.36 0.63
N ASN A 583 -46.47 -2.45 1.96
CA ASN A 583 -47.51 -1.86 2.82
C ASN A 583 -47.69 -0.33 2.64
N LEU A 584 -46.71 0.36 2.03
CA LEU A 584 -46.72 1.80 1.74
C LEU A 584 -46.86 2.11 0.23
N GLY A 585 -47.32 1.15 -0.58
CA GLY A 585 -47.47 1.29 -2.05
C GLY A 585 -46.34 0.64 -2.85
N TYR A 586 -46.23 0.96 -4.14
CA TYR A 586 -45.09 0.51 -4.95
C TYR A 586 -43.87 1.37 -4.63
N ARG A 587 -42.75 0.71 -4.32
CA ARG A 587 -41.50 1.33 -3.90
C ARG A 587 -40.32 0.71 -4.65
N CYS A 588 -39.19 1.40 -4.60
CA CYS A 588 -37.93 0.89 -5.14
C CYS A 588 -37.41 -0.23 -4.22
N PRO A 589 -36.94 -1.36 -4.75
CA PRO A 589 -36.43 -2.46 -3.94
C PRO A 589 -35.38 -2.05 -2.90
N ASP A 590 -34.50 -1.11 -3.26
CA ASP A 590 -33.46 -0.58 -2.37
C ASP A 590 -34.00 0.16 -1.15
N GLU A 591 -35.24 0.65 -1.16
CA GLU A 591 -35.90 1.28 -0.01
C GLU A 591 -36.61 0.26 0.89
N CYS A 592 -36.86 -0.94 0.39
CA CYS A 592 -37.78 -1.91 0.98
C CYS A 592 -37.12 -2.89 1.96
N PHE A 593 -37.94 -3.46 2.84
CA PHE A 593 -37.54 -4.46 3.82
C PHE A 593 -38.40 -5.71 3.71
N LEU A 594 -37.77 -6.88 3.80
CA LEU A 594 -38.49 -8.14 3.92
C LEU A 594 -38.83 -8.38 5.39
N PHE A 595 -40.11 -8.62 5.69
CA PHE A 595 -40.53 -8.89 7.07
C PHE A 595 -40.05 -10.27 7.51
N HIS A 596 -39.19 -10.30 8.53
CA HIS A 596 -38.74 -11.55 9.13
C HIS A 596 -39.45 -11.83 10.47
N PRO A 597 -39.95 -13.04 10.73
CA PRO A 597 -40.68 -13.36 11.96
C PRO A 597 -39.87 -13.13 13.25
N GLU A 598 -38.55 -13.32 13.21
CA GLU A 598 -37.68 -13.22 14.39
C GLU A 598 -37.36 -11.77 14.77
N TRP A 599 -36.96 -10.94 13.80
CA TRP A 599 -36.46 -9.58 14.05
C TRP A 599 -37.28 -8.45 13.41
N GLY A 600 -38.26 -8.77 12.57
CA GLY A 600 -39.16 -7.80 11.93
C GLY A 600 -40.01 -6.97 12.90
N CYS A 601 -40.06 -7.36 14.19
CA CYS A 601 -40.62 -6.50 15.23
C CYS A 601 -39.93 -5.14 15.32
N LEU A 602 -38.65 -5.05 14.93
CA LEU A 602 -37.84 -3.83 14.98
C LEU A 602 -38.40 -2.76 14.02
N LEU A 603 -38.81 -3.19 12.83
CA LEU A 603 -39.35 -2.32 11.78
C LEU A 603 -40.78 -1.87 12.08
N ASN A 604 -41.50 -2.57 12.96
CA ASN A 604 -42.86 -2.21 13.35
C ASN A 604 -42.94 -1.14 14.45
N ILE A 605 -41.83 -0.79 15.11
CA ILE A 605 -41.82 0.13 16.27
C ILE A 605 -42.31 1.55 15.91
N PHE A 606 -41.95 2.03 14.72
CA PHE A 606 -42.25 3.38 14.25
C PHE A 606 -43.23 3.43 13.06
N GLY A 607 -43.66 2.27 12.53
CA GLY A 607 -44.66 2.16 11.45
C GLY A 607 -44.29 2.80 10.09
N GLY A 608 -43.04 3.27 9.93
CA GLY A 608 -42.59 4.05 8.76
C GLY A 608 -41.74 3.29 7.74
N PHE A 609 -41.53 1.99 7.93
CA PHE A 609 -40.68 1.19 7.04
C PHE A 609 -41.52 0.51 5.93
N PRO A 610 -41.11 0.60 4.64
CA PRO A 610 -41.79 -0.06 3.53
C PRO A 610 -41.50 -1.56 3.53
N LEU A 611 -42.44 -2.33 4.09
CA LEU A 611 -42.38 -3.79 4.18
C LEU A 611 -42.97 -4.43 2.93
N VAL A 612 -42.26 -5.40 2.35
CA VAL A 612 -42.77 -6.19 1.21
C VAL A 612 -44.12 -6.82 1.56
N ASP A 613 -45.10 -6.63 0.67
CA ASP A 613 -46.46 -7.08 0.89
C ASP A 613 -46.58 -8.59 0.63
N SER A 614 -46.42 -9.38 1.69
CA SER A 614 -46.57 -10.84 1.64
C SER A 614 -47.98 -11.29 1.30
N ASN A 615 -49.01 -10.44 1.47
CA ASN A 615 -50.38 -10.77 1.08
C ASN A 615 -50.55 -10.63 -0.45
N PHE A 616 -49.80 -9.72 -1.07
CA PHE A 616 -49.82 -9.52 -2.52
C PHE A 616 -48.99 -10.57 -3.28
N TYR A 617 -47.79 -10.90 -2.79
CA TYR A 617 -46.90 -11.86 -3.46
C TYR A 617 -47.06 -13.32 -3.01
N GLY A 618 -47.87 -13.57 -1.98
CA GLY A 618 -48.00 -14.89 -1.35
C GLY A 618 -46.74 -15.30 -0.56
N SER A 619 -46.78 -16.47 0.09
CA SER A 619 -45.64 -16.99 0.87
C SER A 619 -44.40 -17.32 0.03
N ASN A 620 -44.57 -17.43 -1.30
CA ASN A 620 -43.49 -17.76 -2.22
C ASN A 620 -42.41 -16.67 -2.26
N ILE A 621 -42.74 -15.41 -1.97
CA ILE A 621 -41.77 -14.30 -1.97
C ILE A 621 -40.62 -14.52 -0.98
N ILE A 622 -40.89 -15.22 0.13
CA ILE A 622 -39.89 -15.54 1.15
C ILE A 622 -38.84 -16.51 0.59
N SER A 623 -39.24 -17.39 -0.34
CA SER A 623 -38.28 -18.29 -0.99
C SER A 623 -37.26 -17.55 -1.87
N TYR A 624 -37.50 -16.27 -2.19
CA TYR A 624 -36.62 -15.41 -3.00
C TYR A 624 -35.75 -14.45 -2.18
N GLU A 625 -35.49 -14.77 -0.91
CA GLU A 625 -34.70 -13.93 0.00
C GLU A 625 -33.36 -13.47 -0.62
N LYS A 626 -32.64 -14.38 -1.28
CA LYS A 626 -31.36 -14.07 -1.92
C LYS A 626 -31.51 -13.09 -3.08
N GLU A 627 -32.50 -13.31 -3.96
CA GLU A 627 -32.74 -12.47 -5.12
C GLU A 627 -33.27 -11.08 -4.73
N LEU A 628 -34.08 -11.01 -3.68
CA LEU A 628 -34.54 -9.76 -3.09
C LEU A 628 -33.36 -8.97 -2.48
N LYS A 629 -32.42 -9.66 -1.82
CA LYS A 629 -31.18 -9.05 -1.34
C LYS A 629 -30.35 -8.46 -2.48
N ASP A 630 -30.20 -9.21 -3.57
CA ASP A 630 -29.45 -8.76 -4.75
C ASP A 630 -30.11 -7.52 -5.39
N LEU A 631 -31.44 -7.39 -5.32
CA LEU A 631 -32.18 -6.19 -5.76
C LEU A 631 -31.99 -4.97 -4.85
N GLY A 632 -31.43 -5.15 -3.64
CA GLY A 632 -31.25 -4.10 -2.63
C GLY A 632 -32.28 -4.12 -1.51
N VAL A 633 -33.22 -5.08 -1.50
CA VAL A 633 -34.17 -5.24 -0.39
C VAL A 633 -33.39 -5.64 0.85
N LYS A 634 -33.66 -4.96 1.96
CA LYS A 634 -33.03 -5.28 3.24
C LYS A 634 -33.69 -6.52 3.82
N VAL A 635 -33.02 -7.66 3.61
CA VAL A 635 -33.43 -8.97 4.15
C VAL A 635 -32.63 -9.38 5.38
N ASP A 636 -31.50 -8.73 5.64
CA ASP A 636 -30.64 -9.06 6.78
C ASP A 636 -30.98 -8.21 8.01
N PHE A 637 -30.85 -8.83 9.18
CA PHE A 637 -30.97 -8.15 10.46
C PHE A 637 -30.03 -6.93 10.61
N ASN A 638 -28.79 -7.03 10.11
CA ASN A 638 -27.80 -5.95 10.25
C ASN A 638 -28.21 -4.69 9.47
N ASP A 639 -28.76 -4.84 8.27
CA ASP A 639 -29.16 -3.70 7.44
C ASP A 639 -30.46 -3.08 7.95
N ALA A 640 -31.38 -3.91 8.43
CA ALA A 640 -32.55 -3.44 9.19
C ALA A 640 -32.13 -2.63 10.42
N VAL A 641 -31.10 -3.07 11.15
CA VAL A 641 -30.58 -2.37 12.34
C VAL A 641 -29.94 -1.03 11.98
N LYS A 642 -29.17 -0.94 10.90
CA LYS A 642 -28.56 0.33 10.45
C LYS A 642 -29.62 1.39 10.14
N GLU A 643 -30.65 1.03 9.38
CA GLU A 643 -31.74 1.94 9.02
C GLU A 643 -32.63 2.27 10.24
N PHE A 644 -32.85 1.28 11.10
CA PHE A 644 -33.53 1.49 12.37
C PHE A 644 -32.77 2.47 13.25
N LEU A 645 -31.44 2.38 13.35
CA LEU A 645 -30.61 3.30 14.15
C LEU A 645 -30.78 4.76 13.72
N VAL A 646 -30.80 5.01 12.40
CA VAL A 646 -31.03 6.36 11.86
C VAL A 646 -32.41 6.87 12.27
N THR A 647 -33.43 6.04 12.11
CA THR A 647 -34.81 6.39 12.47
C THR A 647 -34.98 6.58 13.99
N PHE A 648 -34.36 5.72 14.79
CA PHE A 648 -34.39 5.76 16.25
C PHE A 648 -33.76 7.04 16.78
N ARG A 649 -32.57 7.44 16.30
CA ARG A 649 -31.94 8.71 16.68
C ARG A 649 -32.82 9.92 16.37
N LYS A 650 -33.53 9.88 15.24
CA LYS A 650 -34.45 10.97 14.85
C LYS A 650 -35.70 11.04 15.74
N GLN A 651 -36.16 9.90 16.27
CA GLN A 651 -37.43 9.79 17.00
C GLN A 651 -37.29 9.59 18.51
N ALA A 652 -36.06 9.45 19.03
CA ALA A 652 -35.76 9.16 20.44
C ALA A 652 -36.39 10.18 21.40
N SER A 653 -36.26 11.48 21.11
CA SER A 653 -36.80 12.56 21.96
C SER A 653 -38.32 12.72 21.88
N SER A 654 -38.97 12.08 20.92
CA SER A 654 -40.42 12.14 20.68
C SER A 654 -41.10 10.78 20.87
N MET A 655 -40.43 9.84 21.55
CA MET A 655 -40.91 8.46 21.62
C MET A 655 -42.20 8.35 22.45
N THR A 656 -43.22 7.71 21.86
CA THR A 656 -44.52 7.50 22.52
C THR A 656 -44.48 6.26 23.43
N LYS A 657 -45.53 6.11 24.25
CA LYS A 657 -45.73 4.93 25.10
C LYS A 657 -45.78 3.64 24.27
N GLU A 658 -46.47 3.67 23.13
CA GLU A 658 -46.66 2.52 22.23
C GLU A 658 -45.35 2.11 21.58
N SER A 659 -44.54 3.07 21.11
CA SER A 659 -43.22 2.79 20.55
C SER A 659 -42.24 2.29 21.61
N LEU A 660 -42.30 2.81 22.85
CA LEU A 660 -41.51 2.30 23.97
C LEU A 660 -41.84 0.84 24.27
N ILE A 661 -43.13 0.53 24.44
CA ILE A 661 -43.58 -0.84 24.72
C ILE A 661 -43.20 -1.77 23.56
N SER A 662 -43.34 -1.30 22.31
CA SER A 662 -42.94 -2.05 21.12
C SER A 662 -41.43 -2.30 21.06
N LEU A 663 -40.60 -1.31 21.44
CA LEU A 663 -39.14 -1.42 21.52
C LEU A 663 -38.72 -2.45 22.56
N ILE A 664 -39.30 -2.39 23.76
CA ILE A 664 -38.96 -3.29 24.86
C ILE A 664 -39.50 -4.71 24.60
N SER A 665 -40.70 -4.82 24.05
CA SER A 665 -41.27 -6.10 23.60
C SER A 665 -40.42 -6.73 22.48
N CYS A 666 -39.96 -5.92 21.52
CA CYS A 666 -39.05 -6.39 20.48
C CYS A 666 -37.69 -6.82 21.06
N TYR A 667 -37.15 -6.09 22.05
CA TYR A 667 -35.95 -6.49 22.78
C TYR A 667 -36.11 -7.86 23.47
N ARG A 668 -37.26 -8.08 24.13
CA ARG A 668 -37.61 -9.35 24.76
C ARG A 668 -37.69 -10.48 23.73
N LYS A 669 -38.34 -10.23 22.58
CA LYS A 669 -38.48 -11.20 21.49
C LYS A 669 -37.13 -11.57 20.87
N LEU A 670 -36.30 -10.58 20.53
CA LEU A 670 -34.97 -10.77 19.93
C LEU A 670 -34.03 -11.57 20.84
N LYS A 671 -34.10 -11.35 22.16
CA LYS A 671 -33.30 -12.10 23.14
C LYS A 671 -33.59 -13.61 23.14
N GLY A 672 -34.79 -14.03 22.70
CA GLY A 672 -35.17 -15.44 22.55
C GLY A 672 -34.75 -16.08 21.22
N THR A 673 -34.13 -15.31 20.32
CA THR A 673 -33.75 -15.75 18.96
C THR A 673 -32.24 -15.88 18.80
N GLN A 674 -31.78 -16.43 17.66
CA GLN A 674 -30.34 -16.53 17.36
C GLN A 674 -29.70 -15.16 17.08
N HIS A 675 -30.51 -14.15 16.75
CA HIS A 675 -30.08 -12.78 16.51
C HIS A 675 -29.74 -12.09 17.84
N LYS A 676 -28.46 -12.12 18.21
CA LYS A 676 -27.96 -11.35 19.36
C LYS A 676 -28.24 -9.86 19.14
N PHE A 677 -28.69 -9.19 20.19
CA PHE A 677 -28.94 -7.75 20.14
C PHE A 677 -27.64 -7.00 19.76
N PRO A 678 -27.58 -6.28 18.62
CA PRO A 678 -26.34 -5.73 18.09
C PRO A 678 -25.69 -4.76 19.07
N SER A 679 -24.35 -4.74 19.11
CA SER A 679 -23.60 -3.82 19.98
C SER A 679 -23.94 -2.37 19.71
N ASP A 680 -24.11 -2.00 18.43
CA ASP A 680 -24.37 -0.63 18.00
C ASP A 680 -25.78 -0.18 18.39
N LEU A 681 -26.77 -1.08 18.24
CA LEU A 681 -28.13 -0.85 18.72
C LEU A 681 -28.18 -0.77 20.24
N LYS A 682 -27.46 -1.67 20.94
CA LYS A 682 -27.36 -1.65 22.40
C LYS A 682 -26.72 -0.36 22.91
N LYS A 683 -25.69 0.12 22.22
CA LYS A 683 -24.99 1.39 22.51
C LYS A 683 -25.93 2.57 22.28
N CYS A 684 -26.57 2.64 21.12
CA CYS A 684 -27.51 3.72 20.79
C CYS A 684 -28.69 3.77 21.78
N ILE A 685 -29.30 2.63 22.10
CA ILE A 685 -30.36 2.57 23.11
C ILE A 685 -29.84 3.01 24.48
N ARG A 686 -28.59 2.72 24.85
CA ARG A 686 -28.00 3.12 26.14
C ARG A 686 -27.68 4.61 26.24
N GLU A 687 -27.33 5.25 25.13
CA GLU A 687 -26.78 6.60 25.09
C GLU A 687 -27.83 7.67 24.71
N GLU A 688 -28.81 7.33 23.88
CA GLU A 688 -29.82 8.29 23.43
C GLU A 688 -30.85 8.61 24.52
N ASN A 689 -31.31 9.86 24.56
CA ASN A 689 -32.29 10.34 25.54
C ASN A 689 -33.73 10.05 25.11
N TRP A 690 -34.26 8.90 25.52
CA TRP A 690 -35.60 8.45 25.14
C TRP A 690 -36.50 8.01 26.31
N LEU A 691 -35.97 7.86 27.52
CA LEU A 691 -36.76 7.56 28.72
C LEU A 691 -37.12 8.84 29.46
N ARG A 692 -38.41 9.07 29.64
CA ARG A 692 -38.91 10.16 30.46
C ARG A 692 -38.76 9.86 31.95
N THR A 693 -38.28 10.83 32.72
CA THR A 693 -38.16 10.72 34.19
C THR A 693 -39.23 11.56 34.90
N ARG A 694 -39.47 11.25 36.19
CA ARG A 694 -40.32 12.04 37.09
C ARG A 694 -39.82 13.48 37.30
N LEU A 695 -38.56 13.77 36.96
CA LEU A 695 -38.00 15.12 36.95
C LEU A 695 -38.46 15.95 35.74
N GLY A 696 -39.19 15.34 34.79
CA GLY A 696 -39.79 16.00 33.64
C GLY A 696 -38.93 16.05 32.39
N ASP A 697 -37.73 15.47 32.41
CA ASP A 697 -36.78 15.41 31.30
C ASP A 697 -36.75 14.02 30.62
N TYR A 698 -36.16 13.97 29.43
CA TYR A 698 -35.81 12.71 28.74
C TYR A 698 -34.33 12.43 28.95
N ARG A 699 -34.02 11.24 29.45
CA ARG A 699 -32.67 10.78 29.73
C ARG A 699 -32.39 9.44 29.07
N SER A 700 -31.12 9.14 28.95
CA SER A 700 -30.66 7.84 28.50
C SER A 700 -30.92 6.78 29.56
N PRO A 701 -31.12 5.50 29.18
CA PRO A 701 -31.35 4.43 30.15
C PRO A 701 -30.27 4.29 31.21
N SER A 702 -29.00 4.52 30.86
CA SER A 702 -27.91 4.51 31.84
C SER A 702 -28.04 5.59 32.91
N ASN A 703 -28.85 6.63 32.66
CA ASN A 703 -29.08 7.79 33.52
C ASN A 703 -30.48 7.79 34.17
N CYS A 704 -31.14 6.63 34.19
CA CYS A 704 -32.49 6.46 34.74
C CYS A 704 -32.51 5.36 35.81
N ILE A 705 -33.37 5.54 36.81
CA ILE A 705 -33.64 4.55 37.85
C ILE A 705 -35.07 4.03 37.70
N LEU A 706 -35.26 2.72 37.77
CA LEU A 706 -36.59 2.15 37.94
C LEU A 706 -36.94 2.20 39.42
N PHE A 707 -37.97 2.96 39.78
CA PHE A 707 -38.41 3.09 41.16
C PHE A 707 -38.80 1.72 41.74
N GLY A 708 -38.47 1.48 43.00
CA GLY A 708 -38.78 0.22 43.68
C GLY A 708 -38.72 0.39 45.21
N PRO A 709 -39.15 -0.62 45.98
CA PRO A 709 -39.30 -0.49 47.44
C PRO A 709 -38.00 -0.09 48.16
N GLU A 710 -36.84 -0.56 47.66
CA GLU A 710 -35.53 -0.22 48.23
C GLU A 710 -35.18 1.28 48.14
N TRP A 711 -35.83 2.01 47.22
CA TRP A 711 -35.60 3.44 47.01
C TRP A 711 -36.47 4.34 47.91
N GLU A 712 -37.53 3.79 48.51
CA GLU A 712 -38.48 4.57 49.34
C GLU A 712 -37.79 5.24 50.53
N SER A 713 -36.79 4.58 51.11
CA SER A 713 -36.04 5.13 52.24
C SER A 713 -34.98 6.15 51.84
N ILE A 714 -34.56 6.26 50.57
CA ILE A 714 -33.59 7.28 50.15
C ILE A 714 -34.25 8.46 49.42
N ASP A 715 -35.41 8.26 48.81
CA ASP A 715 -36.15 9.26 48.03
C ASP A 715 -36.39 10.59 48.79
N PRO A 716 -36.74 10.62 50.10
CA PRO A 716 -36.98 11.88 50.82
C PRO A 716 -35.76 12.79 50.95
N ILE A 717 -34.55 12.23 50.82
CA ILE A 717 -33.28 12.95 50.95
C ILE A 717 -32.49 13.00 49.64
N THR A 718 -33.11 12.64 48.51
CA THR A 718 -32.47 12.63 47.19
C THR A 718 -33.38 13.14 46.08
N CYS A 719 -32.80 13.59 44.98
CA CYS A 719 -33.49 13.96 43.75
C CYS A 719 -33.00 13.04 42.62
N LEU A 720 -33.64 11.88 42.51
CA LEU A 720 -33.20 10.81 41.62
C LEU A 720 -34.00 10.78 40.30
N PRO A 721 -33.36 10.45 39.17
CA PRO A 721 -34.01 10.35 37.86
C PRO A 721 -34.85 9.07 37.72
N PHE A 722 -35.90 8.93 38.54
CA PHE A 722 -36.83 7.82 38.43
C PHE A 722 -37.60 7.87 37.12
N ILE A 723 -37.75 6.75 36.43
CA ILE A 723 -38.59 6.65 35.24
C ILE A 723 -40.03 7.04 35.60
N ASP A 724 -40.69 7.81 34.73
CA ASP A 724 -42.06 8.28 34.92
C ASP A 724 -43.09 7.16 34.73
N ASP A 725 -43.20 6.32 35.76
CA ASP A 725 -44.15 5.23 35.90
C ASP A 725 -45.55 5.70 36.35
N SER A 726 -45.83 7.00 36.34
CA SER A 726 -47.18 7.52 36.57
C SER A 726 -48.13 7.11 35.44
N ASP A 727 -49.41 6.95 35.76
CA ASP A 727 -50.44 6.57 34.77
C ASP A 727 -50.56 7.58 33.61
N LYS A 728 -50.07 8.80 33.80
CA LYS A 728 -50.02 9.85 32.79
C LYS A 728 -49.04 9.55 31.65
N TYR A 729 -47.99 8.77 31.90
CA TYR A 729 -46.97 8.43 30.91
C TYR A 729 -46.84 6.91 30.77
N TYR A 730 -45.85 6.28 31.41
CA TYR A 730 -45.60 4.86 31.17
C TYR A 730 -46.54 3.94 31.96
N GLY A 731 -47.04 4.40 33.11
CA GLY A 731 -47.88 3.61 34.01
C GLY A 731 -47.17 2.42 34.63
N ASN A 732 -47.84 1.72 35.53
CA ASN A 732 -47.24 0.61 36.28
C ASN A 732 -46.80 -0.59 35.42
N GLY A 733 -47.31 -0.71 34.18
CA GLY A 733 -46.92 -1.77 33.24
C GLY A 733 -45.45 -1.75 32.82
N ILE A 734 -44.73 -0.64 33.05
CA ILE A 734 -43.29 -0.57 32.77
C ILE A 734 -42.46 -1.51 33.67
N HIS A 735 -42.95 -1.79 34.87
CA HIS A 735 -42.29 -2.67 35.83
C HIS A 735 -42.27 -4.14 35.37
N GLU A 736 -43.20 -4.55 34.49
CA GLU A 736 -43.17 -5.87 33.85
C GLU A 736 -41.93 -6.10 32.99
N TYR A 737 -41.23 -5.03 32.62
CA TYR A 737 -40.04 -5.04 31.79
C TYR A 737 -38.73 -4.75 32.55
N GLN A 738 -38.74 -4.87 33.89
CA GLN A 738 -37.57 -4.64 34.75
C GLN A 738 -36.29 -5.35 34.24
N LYS A 739 -36.41 -6.61 33.79
CA LYS A 739 -35.26 -7.40 33.29
C LYS A 739 -34.68 -6.84 32.00
N GLU A 740 -35.53 -6.34 31.11
CA GLU A 740 -35.14 -5.70 29.86
C GLU A 740 -34.51 -4.33 30.11
N LEU A 741 -35.15 -3.50 30.93
CA LEU A 741 -34.67 -2.17 31.32
C LEU A 741 -33.30 -2.25 31.99
N LYS A 742 -33.10 -3.20 32.93
CA LYS A 742 -31.79 -3.45 33.55
C LYS A 742 -30.69 -3.74 32.53
N LYS A 743 -31.01 -4.50 31.48
CA LYS A 743 -30.05 -4.80 30.40
C LYS A 743 -29.82 -3.63 29.45
N MET A 744 -30.81 -2.76 29.29
CA MET A 744 -30.70 -1.51 28.53
C MET A 744 -29.90 -0.45 29.28
N GLY A 745 -29.59 -0.62 30.56
CA GLY A 745 -28.75 0.28 31.35
C GLY A 745 -29.48 0.96 32.51
N VAL A 746 -30.80 0.78 32.62
CA VAL A 746 -31.58 1.33 33.74
C VAL A 746 -31.11 0.71 35.04
N VAL A 747 -30.88 1.56 36.03
CA VAL A 747 -30.54 1.12 37.38
C VAL A 747 -31.80 0.63 38.06
N VAL A 748 -31.75 -0.61 38.55
CA VAL A 748 -32.89 -1.27 39.20
C VAL A 748 -32.56 -1.64 40.64
N GLU A 749 -31.30 -2.01 40.90
CA GLU A 749 -30.84 -2.42 42.22
C GLU A 749 -30.29 -1.20 42.96
N PHE A 750 -30.64 -1.07 44.23
CA PHE A 750 -30.24 0.07 45.06
C PHE A 750 -28.72 0.27 45.10
N LYS A 751 -27.97 -0.81 45.31
CA LYS A 751 -26.48 -0.78 45.38
C LYS A 751 -25.84 -0.27 44.07
N ALA A 752 -26.43 -0.60 42.92
CA ALA A 752 -25.91 -0.19 41.62
C ALA A 752 -26.18 1.29 41.29
N GLY A 753 -27.05 1.97 42.05
CA GLY A 753 -27.29 3.40 41.89
C GLY A 753 -26.80 4.26 43.04
N ALA A 754 -25.85 3.76 43.83
CA ALA A 754 -25.21 4.56 44.87
C ALA A 754 -24.55 5.83 44.30
N GLU A 755 -24.05 5.80 43.06
CA GLU A 755 -23.53 6.99 42.35
C GLU A 755 -24.63 8.03 42.07
N PHE A 756 -25.85 7.59 41.73
CA PHE A 756 -26.99 8.50 41.56
C PHE A 756 -27.40 9.15 42.87
N VAL A 757 -27.36 8.39 43.96
CA VAL A 757 -27.60 8.91 45.32
C VAL A 757 -26.54 9.94 45.68
N ALA A 758 -25.27 9.69 45.37
CA ALA A 758 -24.19 10.64 45.63
C ALA A 758 -24.35 11.93 44.81
N ALA A 759 -24.70 11.83 43.54
CA ALA A 759 -24.91 12.99 42.66
C ALA A 759 -26.22 13.75 42.97
N GLY A 760 -27.25 13.03 43.42
CA GLY A 760 -28.60 13.54 43.66
C GLY A 760 -28.94 13.83 45.12
N LEU A 761 -27.97 13.77 46.04
CA LEU A 761 -28.21 14.01 47.47
C LEU A 761 -28.78 15.41 47.68
N CYS A 762 -29.97 15.49 48.30
CA CYS A 762 -30.65 16.74 48.56
C CYS A 762 -31.44 16.62 49.87
N PHE A 763 -30.87 17.09 50.97
CA PHE A 763 -31.56 17.06 52.26
C PHE A 763 -32.75 18.03 52.29
N PRO A 764 -33.81 17.69 53.05
CA PRO A 764 -34.90 18.61 53.31
C PRO A 764 -34.40 19.87 54.04
N GLN A 765 -35.09 21.00 53.83
CA GLN A 765 -34.75 22.26 54.51
C GLN A 765 -34.88 22.15 56.04
N ASP A 766 -35.78 21.30 56.52
CA ASP A 766 -35.91 20.93 57.94
C ASP A 766 -35.33 19.53 58.17
N PRO A 767 -34.19 19.40 58.89
CA PRO A 767 -33.57 18.12 59.22
C PRO A 767 -34.44 17.20 60.09
N CYS A 768 -35.50 17.73 60.73
CA CYS A 768 -36.42 16.92 61.54
C CYS A 768 -37.23 15.92 60.70
N GLY A 769 -37.32 16.12 59.38
CA GLY A 769 -37.95 15.19 58.45
C GLY A 769 -37.07 13.99 58.06
N ILE A 770 -35.84 13.91 58.57
CA ILE A 770 -34.89 12.82 58.27
C ILE A 770 -35.12 11.68 59.27
N ASP A 771 -35.65 10.57 58.78
CA ASP A 771 -35.84 9.33 59.53
C ASP A 771 -34.50 8.55 59.63
N PRO A 772 -34.27 7.78 60.72
CA PRO A 772 -33.11 6.90 60.83
C PRO A 772 -32.91 5.99 59.62
N MET A 773 -33.98 5.49 58.99
CA MET A 773 -33.91 4.66 57.79
C MET A 773 -33.38 5.42 56.58
N ASN A 774 -33.60 6.73 56.48
CA ASN A 774 -32.98 7.56 55.43
C ASN A 774 -31.46 7.59 55.60
N VAL A 775 -31.00 7.75 56.85
CA VAL A 775 -29.58 7.77 57.19
C VAL A 775 -28.92 6.41 56.94
N PHE A 776 -29.54 5.32 57.37
CA PHE A 776 -29.02 3.97 57.10
C PHE A 776 -28.96 3.66 55.61
N SER A 777 -29.97 4.07 54.83
CA SER A 777 -29.96 3.91 53.38
C SER A 777 -28.82 4.68 52.73
N LEU A 778 -28.57 5.92 53.17
CA LEU A 778 -27.44 6.73 52.71
C LEU A 778 -26.09 6.12 53.08
N LEU A 779 -25.96 5.58 54.30
CA LEU A 779 -24.75 4.92 54.76
C LEU A 779 -24.48 3.61 54.01
N GLU A 780 -25.52 2.85 53.65
CA GLU A 780 -25.39 1.68 52.76
C GLU A 780 -24.96 2.09 51.34
N CYS A 781 -25.43 3.23 50.81
CA CYS A 781 -24.89 3.78 49.56
C CYS A 781 -23.41 4.14 49.70
N ILE A 782 -23.01 4.83 50.76
CA ILE A 782 -21.61 5.20 51.03
C ILE A 782 -20.75 3.94 51.14
N ARG A 783 -21.21 2.92 51.87
CA ARG A 783 -20.57 1.61 51.98
C ARG A 783 -20.33 0.98 50.60
N ALA A 784 -21.33 1.01 49.73
CA ALA A 784 -21.22 0.48 48.37
C ALA A 784 -20.16 1.25 47.55
N LEU A 785 -20.16 2.58 47.63
CA LEU A 785 -19.19 3.43 46.91
C LEU A 785 -17.75 3.21 47.41
N LEU A 786 -17.55 3.05 48.72
CA LEU A 786 -16.24 2.81 49.31
C LEU A 786 -15.67 1.42 49.01
N GLN A 787 -16.47 0.48 48.51
CA GLN A 787 -15.97 -0.82 48.03
C GLN A 787 -15.21 -0.71 46.71
N GLU A 788 -15.38 0.39 45.96
CA GLU A 788 -14.64 0.64 44.73
C GLU A 788 -13.22 1.16 45.02
N LYS A 789 -12.22 0.55 44.37
CA LYS A 789 -10.82 0.95 44.56
C LYS A 789 -10.60 2.37 44.05
N ASN A 790 -10.06 3.24 44.93
CA ASN A 790 -9.76 4.65 44.67
C ASN A 790 -11.00 5.54 44.43
N TYR A 791 -12.16 5.18 44.97
CA TYR A 791 -13.35 6.03 44.88
C TYR A 791 -13.15 7.36 45.61
N SER A 792 -13.43 8.47 44.93
CA SER A 792 -13.43 9.81 45.49
C SER A 792 -14.84 10.39 45.36
N PHE A 793 -15.39 10.90 46.47
CA PHE A 793 -16.71 11.52 46.43
C PHE A 793 -16.74 12.74 45.51
N PRO A 794 -17.80 12.91 44.70
CA PRO A 794 -18.00 14.12 43.91
C PRO A 794 -18.04 15.39 44.79
N GLU A 795 -17.57 16.53 44.28
CA GLU A 795 -17.61 17.80 45.01
C GLU A 795 -19.04 18.19 45.45
N ILE A 796 -20.03 17.93 44.59
CA ILE A 796 -21.45 18.17 44.89
C ILE A 796 -21.90 17.34 46.09
N PHE A 797 -21.48 16.07 46.14
CA PHE A 797 -21.78 15.20 47.28
C PHE A 797 -21.13 15.74 48.55
N LEU A 798 -19.84 16.09 48.51
CA LEU A 798 -19.12 16.63 49.67
C LEU A 798 -19.73 17.94 50.19
N LYS A 799 -20.22 18.78 49.29
CA LYS A 799 -20.96 20.00 49.66
C LYS A 799 -22.29 19.67 50.32
N ASN A 800 -23.07 18.76 49.76
CA ASN A 800 -24.40 18.44 50.28
C ASN A 800 -24.33 17.63 51.59
N ILE A 801 -23.35 16.73 51.73
CA ILE A 801 -23.14 15.92 52.94
C ILE A 801 -22.62 16.76 54.11
N SER A 802 -21.93 17.88 53.86
CA SER A 802 -21.43 18.79 54.90
C SER A 802 -22.52 19.61 55.61
N GLN A 803 -23.78 19.50 55.18
CA GLN A 803 -24.91 20.18 55.83
C GLN A 803 -25.21 19.58 57.21
N SER A 804 -25.96 20.30 58.05
CA SER A 804 -26.34 19.83 59.39
C SER A 804 -27.54 18.88 59.34
N TRP A 805 -27.29 17.59 59.14
CA TRP A 805 -28.33 16.56 58.98
C TRP A 805 -28.17 15.35 59.93
N LEU A 806 -27.01 15.16 60.56
CA LEU A 806 -26.80 14.08 61.53
C LEU A 806 -27.31 14.48 62.92
N LYS A 807 -28.15 13.63 63.51
CA LYS A 807 -28.66 13.81 64.86
C LYS A 807 -27.57 13.48 65.89
N THR A 808 -27.28 14.44 66.76
CA THR A 808 -26.38 14.27 67.91
C THR A 808 -27.12 14.64 69.20
N HIS A 809 -26.55 14.26 70.34
CA HIS A 809 -27.05 14.72 71.64
C HIS A 809 -26.95 16.26 71.82
N ALA A 810 -26.18 16.94 70.95
CA ALA A 810 -26.09 18.41 70.88
C ALA A 810 -26.89 19.03 69.70
N GLY A 811 -27.90 18.31 69.15
CA GLY A 811 -28.74 18.77 68.03
C GLY A 811 -28.33 18.21 66.67
N PHE A 812 -28.92 18.70 65.57
CA PHE A 812 -28.48 18.32 64.22
C PHE A 812 -27.18 19.05 63.85
N ARG A 813 -26.19 18.29 63.42
CA ARG A 813 -24.82 18.76 63.18
C ARG A 813 -24.30 18.20 61.86
N SER A 814 -23.35 18.91 61.26
CA SER A 814 -22.65 18.44 60.07
C SER A 814 -21.68 17.31 60.43
N PRO A 815 -21.45 16.31 59.57
CA PRO A 815 -20.53 15.20 59.84
C PRO A 815 -19.17 15.62 60.45
N GLY A 816 -18.52 16.66 59.91
CA GLY A 816 -17.25 17.19 60.44
C GLY A 816 -17.29 17.77 61.85
N ASN A 817 -18.47 18.05 62.38
CA ASN A 817 -18.72 18.59 63.73
C ASN A 817 -19.42 17.56 64.64
N CYS A 818 -19.37 16.28 64.27
CA CYS A 818 -19.92 15.17 65.03
C CYS A 818 -18.82 14.16 65.38
N CYS A 819 -19.02 13.43 66.46
CA CYS A 819 -18.16 12.30 66.82
C CYS A 819 -18.99 11.05 67.06
N LEU A 820 -18.51 9.88 66.63
CA LEU A 820 -19.11 8.62 67.07
C LEU A 820 -18.54 8.26 68.44
N PHE A 821 -19.41 7.96 69.41
CA PHE A 821 -18.98 7.69 70.79
C PHE A 821 -18.26 6.33 70.91
N ASN A 822 -17.01 6.34 71.40
CA ASN A 822 -16.26 5.13 71.71
C ASN A 822 -16.51 4.72 73.16
N SER A 823 -16.85 3.46 73.40
CA SER A 823 -17.08 2.92 74.75
C SER A 823 -15.87 3.05 75.67
N GLN A 824 -14.65 3.15 75.15
CA GLN A 824 -13.44 3.41 75.93
C GLN A 824 -13.42 4.79 76.59
N TRP A 825 -14.19 5.76 76.07
CA TRP A 825 -14.29 7.10 76.64
C TRP A 825 -15.26 7.18 77.82
N SER A 826 -16.06 6.13 78.05
CA SER A 826 -17.08 6.09 79.11
C SER A 826 -16.53 6.23 80.54
N SER A 827 -15.24 5.97 80.73
CA SER A 827 -14.56 6.21 82.01
C SER A 827 -14.33 7.70 82.32
N TYR A 828 -14.47 8.58 81.33
CA TYR A 828 -14.18 10.01 81.45
C TYR A 828 -15.36 10.88 81.02
N VAL A 829 -16.04 10.58 79.90
CA VAL A 829 -17.15 11.37 79.34
C VAL A 829 -18.35 10.48 78.99
N LYS A 830 -19.56 11.05 79.06
CA LYS A 830 -20.83 10.41 78.68
C LYS A 830 -21.21 10.75 77.22
N PRO A 831 -22.08 9.96 76.57
CA PRO A 831 -22.61 10.27 75.24
C PRO A 831 -23.33 11.63 75.15
N THR A 832 -23.80 12.18 76.27
CA THR A 832 -24.46 13.49 76.32
C THR A 832 -23.50 14.66 76.53
N ASP A 833 -22.22 14.40 76.84
CA ASP A 833 -21.26 15.44 77.23
C ASP A 833 -20.69 16.21 76.02
N GLY A 834 -21.05 15.81 74.80
CA GLY A 834 -20.53 16.40 73.57
C GLY A 834 -21.43 16.20 72.35
N PRO A 835 -21.00 16.67 71.17
CA PRO A 835 -21.70 16.46 69.90
C PRO A 835 -21.51 15.02 69.40
N PHE A 836 -21.83 14.03 70.25
CA PHE A 836 -21.80 12.63 69.91
C PHE A 836 -23.09 12.22 69.19
N ILE A 837 -22.95 11.36 68.17
CA ILE A 837 -24.09 10.82 67.43
C ILE A 837 -25.10 10.18 68.39
N ASP A 838 -26.37 10.54 68.23
CA ASP A 838 -27.47 10.12 69.09
C ASP A 838 -27.81 8.65 68.85
N GLU A 839 -27.25 7.78 69.68
CA GLU A 839 -27.47 6.33 69.60
C GLU A 839 -28.90 5.93 69.98
N ASP A 840 -29.62 6.75 70.74
CA ASP A 840 -31.02 6.49 71.10
C ASP A 840 -31.93 6.71 69.87
N PHE A 841 -31.58 7.70 69.03
CA PHE A 841 -32.29 7.99 67.78
C PHE A 841 -31.98 6.97 66.67
N TYR A 842 -30.70 6.62 66.47
CA TYR A 842 -30.30 5.72 65.38
C TYR A 842 -30.27 4.22 65.78
N GLY A 843 -30.21 3.90 67.07
CA GLY A 843 -29.96 2.55 67.57
C GLY A 843 -28.48 2.13 67.43
N SER A 844 -28.12 1.02 68.08
CA SER A 844 -26.72 0.53 68.15
C SER A 844 -26.13 0.14 66.78
N ASN A 845 -26.97 -0.05 65.76
CA ASN A 845 -26.57 -0.36 64.40
C ASN A 845 -25.71 0.73 63.75
N ILE A 846 -25.83 2.00 64.19
CA ILE A 846 -25.03 3.10 63.63
C ILE A 846 -23.52 2.88 63.79
N LYS A 847 -23.11 2.14 64.83
CA LYS A 847 -21.70 1.77 65.07
C LYS A 847 -21.13 0.84 64.00
N LEU A 848 -21.98 0.05 63.35
CA LEU A 848 -21.56 -0.84 62.25
C LEU A 848 -21.10 -0.02 61.03
N TYR A 849 -21.44 1.26 60.95
CA TYR A 849 -21.09 2.16 59.84
C TYR A 849 -19.93 3.09 60.15
N GLY A 850 -19.04 2.72 61.08
CA GLY A 850 -17.91 3.56 61.49
C GLY A 850 -17.04 3.99 60.30
N ASN A 851 -16.70 3.08 59.38
CA ASN A 851 -15.86 3.41 58.22
C ASN A 851 -16.56 4.42 57.29
N GLU A 852 -17.86 4.26 57.06
CA GLU A 852 -18.67 5.12 56.22
C GLU A 852 -18.84 6.51 56.84
N LEU A 853 -19.11 6.57 58.15
CA LEU A 853 -19.20 7.81 58.92
C LEU A 853 -17.85 8.56 58.90
N SER A 854 -16.73 7.85 59.05
CA SER A 854 -15.38 8.41 58.91
C SER A 854 -15.17 9.07 57.56
N ALA A 855 -15.57 8.38 56.50
CA ALA A 855 -15.35 8.81 55.12
C ALA A 855 -16.09 10.11 54.77
N ILE A 856 -17.21 10.39 55.44
CA ILE A 856 -17.97 11.65 55.29
C ILE A 856 -17.57 12.73 56.31
N GLY A 857 -16.57 12.45 57.16
CA GLY A 857 -15.97 13.43 58.06
C GLY A 857 -16.36 13.30 59.54
N VAL A 858 -17.16 12.30 59.94
CA VAL A 858 -17.45 12.04 61.35
C VAL A 858 -16.17 11.63 62.08
N CYS A 859 -15.91 12.27 63.21
CA CYS A 859 -14.75 11.99 64.01
C CYS A 859 -14.83 10.61 64.68
N LEU A 860 -13.77 9.82 64.55
CA LEU A 860 -13.54 8.55 65.26
C LEU A 860 -12.21 8.57 66.06
N GLU A 861 -11.35 9.55 65.79
CA GLU A 861 -10.02 9.65 66.38
C GLU A 861 -10.05 10.47 67.67
N GLU A 862 -9.31 10.02 68.68
CA GLU A 862 -9.25 10.65 70.01
C GLU A 862 -8.83 12.12 69.95
N LYS A 863 -7.84 12.48 69.11
CA LYS A 863 -7.35 13.86 69.00
C LYS A 863 -8.37 14.84 68.43
N LYS A 864 -9.13 14.40 67.41
CA LYS A 864 -10.21 15.20 66.83
C LYS A 864 -11.43 15.24 67.74
N ALA A 865 -11.70 14.16 68.48
CA ALA A 865 -12.75 14.11 69.50
C ALA A 865 -12.46 15.12 70.62
N CYS A 866 -11.21 15.19 71.08
CA CYS A 866 -10.75 16.22 72.02
C CYS A 866 -10.98 17.64 71.47
N SER A 867 -10.69 17.88 70.20
CA SER A 867 -10.88 19.19 69.57
C SER A 867 -12.37 19.58 69.48
N LEU A 868 -13.24 18.62 69.14
CA LEU A 868 -14.69 18.81 69.10
C LEU A 868 -15.27 19.08 70.50
N LEU A 869 -14.87 18.30 71.51
CA LEU A 869 -15.26 18.51 72.90
C LEU A 869 -14.76 19.86 73.43
N ALA A 870 -13.51 20.23 73.14
CA ALA A 870 -12.95 21.52 73.51
C ALA A 870 -13.70 22.69 72.85
N SER A 871 -14.08 22.57 71.58
CA SER A 871 -14.92 23.57 70.90
C SER A 871 -16.35 23.66 71.44
N HIS A 872 -16.82 22.59 72.09
CA HIS A 872 -18.15 22.51 72.69
C HIS A 872 -18.18 23.05 74.14
N LEU A 873 -17.03 23.15 74.82
CA LEU A 873 -16.91 23.61 76.21
C LEU A 873 -17.63 24.93 76.46
N ASP A 874 -17.42 25.94 75.62
CA ASP A 874 -18.04 27.28 75.77
C ASP A 874 -19.58 27.27 75.69
N SER A 875 -20.19 26.19 75.20
CA SER A 875 -21.65 26.01 75.14
C SER A 875 -22.23 25.24 76.33
N LEU A 876 -21.37 24.79 77.24
CA LEU A 876 -21.76 24.07 78.45
C LEU A 876 -21.78 25.01 79.66
N SER A 877 -22.67 24.71 80.61
CA SER A 877 -22.80 25.44 81.88
C SER A 877 -22.74 24.52 83.11
N GLU A 878 -22.77 23.19 82.91
CA GLU A 878 -22.77 22.22 84.00
C GLU A 878 -21.34 21.89 84.45
N PHE A 879 -21.00 22.25 85.69
CA PHE A 879 -19.66 22.09 86.23
C PHE A 879 -19.13 20.65 86.15
N CYS A 880 -19.95 19.67 86.54
CA CYS A 880 -19.57 18.25 86.49
C CYS A 880 -19.25 17.77 85.08
N THR A 881 -19.94 18.27 84.06
CA THR A 881 -19.72 17.91 82.66
C THR A 881 -18.47 18.59 82.11
N ILE A 882 -18.25 19.87 82.46
CA ILE A 882 -17.05 20.63 82.11
C ILE A 882 -15.80 19.97 82.71
N VAL A 883 -15.84 19.56 83.98
CA VAL A 883 -14.71 18.88 84.65
C VAL A 883 -14.41 17.53 83.99
N ARG A 884 -15.44 16.71 83.69
CA ARG A 884 -15.27 15.45 82.94
C ARG A 884 -14.58 15.66 81.59
N ILE A 885 -14.93 16.72 80.87
CA ILE A 885 -14.28 17.07 79.61
C ILE A 885 -12.84 17.54 79.85
N TYR A 886 -12.55 18.37 80.85
CA TYR A 886 -11.16 18.74 81.18
C TYR A 886 -10.30 17.54 81.54
N ASP A 887 -10.84 16.59 82.31
CA ASP A 887 -10.16 15.34 82.63
C ASP A 887 -9.87 14.52 81.36
N PHE A 888 -10.84 14.45 80.45
CA PHE A 888 -10.66 13.79 79.16
C PHE A 888 -9.59 14.48 78.30
N LEU A 889 -9.62 15.81 78.20
CA LEU A 889 -8.63 16.59 77.46
C LEU A 889 -7.22 16.45 78.06
N ARG A 890 -7.11 16.42 79.40
CA ARG A 890 -5.86 16.20 80.13
C ARG A 890 -5.28 14.83 79.82
N GLU A 891 -6.08 13.76 79.98
CA GLU A 891 -5.62 12.38 79.78
C GLU A 891 -5.02 12.20 78.37
N HIS A 892 -5.67 12.80 77.38
CA HIS A 892 -5.24 12.72 75.98
C HIS A 892 -4.20 13.80 75.59
N LYS A 893 -3.66 14.54 76.57
CA LYS A 893 -2.63 15.58 76.38
C LYS A 893 -3.01 16.60 75.30
N TRP A 894 -4.27 17.00 75.29
CA TRP A 894 -4.78 17.98 74.33
C TRP A 894 -4.15 19.36 74.58
N ASN A 895 -3.82 20.07 73.50
CA ASN A 895 -3.35 21.45 73.55
C ASN A 895 -4.18 22.31 72.58
N PRO A 896 -4.52 23.55 72.95
CA PRO A 896 -5.27 24.45 72.08
C PRO A 896 -4.43 24.94 70.89
N ASP A 897 -4.87 24.61 69.67
CA ASP A 897 -4.31 25.14 68.42
C ASP A 897 -4.82 26.57 68.17
N GLY A 898 -3.91 27.56 68.11
CA GLY A 898 -4.23 28.93 67.67
C GLY A 898 -5.31 29.67 68.48
N ASP A 899 -6.00 30.62 67.83
CA ASP A 899 -7.00 31.59 68.33
C ASP A 899 -8.28 30.98 68.97
N ALA A 900 -8.29 29.68 69.30
CA ALA A 900 -9.38 29.09 70.07
C ALA A 900 -9.53 29.82 71.41
N THR A 901 -10.77 30.12 71.82
CA THR A 901 -11.10 30.75 73.10
C THR A 901 -10.57 29.88 74.24
N ARG A 902 -9.39 30.22 74.77
CA ARG A 902 -8.75 29.53 75.90
C ARG A 902 -9.45 29.86 77.21
N LYS A 903 -10.77 29.97 77.23
CA LYS A 903 -11.46 30.35 78.45
C LYS A 903 -11.44 29.21 79.44
N ILE A 904 -11.36 29.56 80.72
CA ILE A 904 -11.39 28.63 81.84
C ILE A 904 -12.68 28.91 82.59
N TRP A 905 -13.41 27.86 82.92
CA TRP A 905 -14.63 27.98 83.69
C TRP A 905 -14.29 28.25 85.16
N ILE A 906 -14.91 29.23 85.79
CA ILE A 906 -14.79 29.45 87.24
C ILE A 906 -16.17 29.21 87.86
N PRO A 907 -16.32 28.19 88.72
CA PRO A 907 -17.59 27.92 89.37
C PRO A 907 -17.89 28.99 90.43
N ASP A 908 -19.12 29.52 90.39
CA ASP A 908 -19.72 30.38 91.41
C ASP A 908 -20.87 29.59 92.08
N GLY A 909 -20.49 28.56 92.86
CA GLY A 909 -21.40 27.57 93.43
C GLY A 909 -21.49 26.27 92.61
N LEU A 910 -22.52 25.45 92.85
CA LEU A 910 -22.67 24.11 92.26
C LEU A 910 -23.23 24.10 90.83
N GLU A 911 -24.01 25.10 90.42
CA GLU A 911 -24.74 25.12 89.13
C GLU A 911 -24.46 26.35 88.27
N ASN A 912 -23.73 27.36 88.78
CA ASN A 912 -23.43 28.59 88.06
C ASN A 912 -21.92 28.85 88.04
N GLY A 913 -21.47 29.66 87.07
CA GLY A 913 -20.09 30.04 86.90
C GLY A 913 -19.89 30.94 85.69
N MET A 914 -18.65 31.28 85.40
CA MET A 914 -18.30 32.14 84.27
C MET A 914 -17.04 31.67 83.56
N TRP A 915 -17.03 31.83 82.24
CA TRP A 915 -15.87 31.58 81.38
C TRP A 915 -14.94 32.81 81.43
N VAL A 916 -13.77 32.68 82.07
CA VAL A 916 -12.77 33.76 82.24
C VAL A 916 -11.53 33.50 81.39
N ASN A 917 -10.71 34.54 81.16
CA ASN A 917 -9.47 34.39 80.41
C ASN A 917 -8.34 33.83 81.31
N PRO A 918 -7.40 33.01 80.76
CA PRO A 918 -6.29 32.44 81.53
C PRO A 918 -5.39 33.48 82.21
N GLU A 919 -5.29 34.69 81.63
CA GLU A 919 -4.48 35.78 82.17
C GLU A 919 -5.03 36.32 83.50
N GLU A 920 -6.33 36.14 83.75
CA GLU A 920 -7.03 36.51 84.99
C GLU A 920 -6.95 35.40 86.06
N CYS A 921 -6.27 34.29 85.74
CA CYS A 921 -6.11 33.13 86.60
C CYS A 921 -4.65 32.95 87.07
N VAL A 922 -4.49 32.42 88.28
CA VAL A 922 -3.22 31.88 88.79
C VAL A 922 -3.45 30.49 89.37
N LEU A 923 -2.45 29.62 89.31
CA LEU A 923 -2.58 28.28 89.90
C LEU A 923 -2.59 28.35 91.43
N HIS A 924 -1.61 29.05 91.99
CA HIS A 924 -1.38 29.14 93.43
C HIS A 924 -1.28 30.60 93.89
N ASP A 925 -1.68 30.86 95.14
CA ASP A 925 -1.47 32.13 95.84
C ASP A 925 -0.81 31.86 97.19
N GLU A 926 0.52 31.64 97.18
CA GLU A 926 1.29 31.22 98.36
C GLU A 926 1.17 32.21 99.54
N ASP A 927 0.99 33.50 99.26
CA ASP A 927 0.86 34.54 100.27
C ASP A 927 -0.62 34.80 100.68
N GLY A 928 -1.59 34.31 99.90
CA GLY A 928 -3.03 34.41 100.17
C GLY A 928 -3.63 35.81 99.98
N PHE A 929 -2.94 36.72 99.29
CA PHE A 929 -3.33 38.14 99.19
C PHE A 929 -4.11 38.50 97.91
N PHE A 930 -4.19 37.62 96.92
CA PHE A 930 -4.71 37.92 95.58
C PHE A 930 -6.11 37.38 95.30
N GLY A 931 -6.71 36.63 96.23
CA GLY A 931 -8.01 35.98 96.04
C GLY A 931 -9.22 36.89 95.77
N LEU A 932 -9.08 38.21 95.81
CA LEU A 932 -10.10 39.19 95.40
C LEU A 932 -9.82 39.85 94.04
N GLN A 933 -8.62 39.64 93.47
CA GLN A 933 -8.16 40.29 92.23
C GLN A 933 -7.85 39.28 91.12
N LEU A 934 -7.47 38.05 91.46
CA LEU A 934 -7.14 36.97 90.54
C LEU A 934 -7.92 35.69 90.90
N ASN A 935 -8.30 34.92 89.88
CA ASN A 935 -8.96 33.63 90.07
C ASN A 935 -7.93 32.54 90.38
N VAL A 936 -7.89 32.07 91.63
CA VAL A 936 -6.92 31.07 92.08
C VAL A 936 -7.47 29.66 91.83
N LEU A 937 -6.91 28.96 90.84
CA LEU A 937 -7.48 27.70 90.33
C LEU A 937 -7.41 26.54 91.33
N GLU A 938 -6.43 26.51 92.24
CA GLU A 938 -6.33 25.47 93.29
C GLU A 938 -7.54 25.44 94.24
N LYS A 939 -8.33 26.52 94.28
CA LYS A 939 -9.56 26.59 95.10
C LYS A 939 -10.77 25.95 94.41
N HIS A 940 -10.70 25.74 93.11
CA HIS A 940 -11.84 25.31 92.28
C HIS A 940 -11.61 23.95 91.62
N TYR A 941 -10.36 23.56 91.40
CA TYR A 941 -9.99 22.37 90.67
C TYR A 941 -9.03 21.49 91.49
N GLU A 942 -9.17 20.18 91.30
CA GLU A 942 -8.30 19.20 91.94
C GLU A 942 -6.83 19.39 91.51
N PRO A 943 -5.85 19.11 92.39
CA PRO A 943 -4.43 19.33 92.12
C PRO A 943 -3.93 18.70 90.82
N GLU A 944 -4.53 17.60 90.38
CA GLU A 944 -4.15 16.89 89.14
C GLU A 944 -4.55 17.64 87.86
N LEU A 945 -5.48 18.59 87.92
CA LEU A 945 -5.87 19.44 86.77
C LEU A 945 -5.04 20.72 86.68
N LEU A 946 -4.40 21.16 87.77
CA LEU A 946 -3.60 22.40 87.77
C LEU A 946 -2.41 22.36 86.78
N PRO A 947 -1.64 21.26 86.64
CA PRO A 947 -0.61 21.15 85.62
C PRO A 947 -1.16 21.23 84.19
N PHE A 948 -2.39 20.78 83.96
CA PHE A 948 -3.05 20.87 82.65
C PHE A 948 -3.40 22.31 82.29
N PHE A 949 -3.97 23.08 83.23
CA PHE A 949 -4.20 24.52 83.02
C PHE A 949 -2.90 25.30 82.81
N SER A 950 -1.83 24.94 83.53
CA SER A 950 -0.49 25.51 83.33
C SER A 950 0.07 25.24 81.93
N SER A 951 0.04 23.97 81.50
CA SER A 951 0.68 23.54 80.26
C SER A 951 -0.12 23.88 79.01
N SER A 952 -1.43 23.66 79.05
CA SER A 952 -2.32 23.77 77.87
C SER A 952 -2.93 25.15 77.74
N PHE A 953 -3.33 25.78 78.85
CA PHE A 953 -3.93 27.12 78.87
C PHE A 953 -2.93 28.24 79.19
N LYS A 954 -1.67 27.89 79.52
CA LYS A 954 -0.60 28.85 79.88
C LYS A 954 -0.92 29.71 81.10
N VAL A 955 -1.71 29.18 82.04
CA VAL A 955 -2.03 29.85 83.30
C VAL A 955 -0.76 30.02 84.14
N ARG A 956 -0.58 31.21 84.71
CA ARG A 956 0.61 31.57 85.50
C ARG A 956 0.61 30.81 86.83
N SER A 957 1.78 30.29 87.25
CA SER A 957 1.87 29.48 88.47
C SER A 957 1.62 30.28 89.75
N ASN A 958 2.17 31.50 89.82
CA ASN A 958 2.07 32.40 90.97
C ASN A 958 1.83 33.85 90.47
N PRO A 959 1.29 34.76 91.31
CA PRO A 959 1.13 36.17 90.97
C PRO A 959 2.47 36.83 90.57
N SER A 960 2.43 37.71 89.57
CA SER A 960 3.62 38.36 89.02
C SER A 960 4.02 39.63 89.78
N PHE A 961 5.23 40.14 89.51
CA PHE A 961 5.71 41.42 90.08
C PHE A 961 4.73 42.59 89.83
N ASP A 962 4.13 42.65 88.62
CA ASP A 962 3.17 43.68 88.27
C ASP A 962 1.87 43.53 89.09
N ASP A 963 1.46 42.29 89.40
CA ASP A 963 0.31 42.02 90.28
C ASP A 963 0.61 42.51 91.72
N TYR A 964 1.80 42.26 92.27
CA TYR A 964 2.21 42.82 93.58
C TYR A 964 2.31 44.35 93.56
N CYS A 965 2.74 44.97 92.44
CA CYS A 965 2.75 46.43 92.30
C CYS A 965 1.34 47.03 92.28
N ASN A 966 0.41 46.37 91.58
CA ASN A 966 -1.00 46.75 91.58
C ASN A 966 -1.60 46.59 92.99
N LEU A 967 -1.29 45.48 93.67
CA LEU A 967 -1.68 45.25 95.06
C LEU A 967 -1.11 46.33 96.00
N TRP A 968 0.15 46.74 95.81
CA TRP A 968 0.78 47.82 96.57
C TRP A 968 0.09 49.17 96.35
N LYS A 969 -0.32 49.48 95.12
CA LYS A 969 -1.12 50.69 94.81
C LYS A 969 -2.49 50.65 95.52
N VAL A 970 -3.13 49.48 95.58
CA VAL A 970 -4.37 49.30 96.36
C VAL A 970 -4.10 49.56 97.84
N TRP A 971 -3.01 49.01 98.40
CA TRP A 971 -2.61 49.27 99.78
C TRP A 971 -2.30 50.75 100.05
N GLU A 972 -1.57 51.43 99.16
CA GLU A 972 -1.26 52.87 99.24
C GLU A 972 -2.51 53.76 99.30
N SER A 973 -3.58 53.35 98.61
CA SER A 973 -4.84 54.08 98.56
C SER A 973 -5.73 53.81 99.78
N SER A 974 -5.59 52.65 100.41
CA SER A 974 -6.45 52.17 101.50
C SER A 974 -6.26 52.87 102.87
N ARG A 975 -5.20 53.68 103.04
CA ARG A 975 -4.85 54.43 104.29
C ARG A 975 -4.77 53.61 105.59
N ARG A 976 -4.86 52.27 105.54
CA ARG A 976 -4.70 51.38 106.69
C ARG A 976 -3.21 51.19 107.07
N PRO A 977 -2.89 50.87 108.33
CA PRO A 977 -1.56 50.39 108.69
C PRO A 977 -1.27 49.07 107.96
N LEU A 978 -0.04 48.94 107.46
CA LEU A 978 0.42 47.69 106.85
C LEU A 978 0.97 46.76 107.92
N THR A 979 0.78 45.46 107.71
CA THR A 979 1.44 44.44 108.52
C THR A 979 2.89 44.23 108.07
N HIS A 980 3.72 43.75 108.99
CA HIS A 980 5.09 43.36 108.66
C HIS A 980 5.12 42.28 107.58
N ALA A 981 4.18 41.33 107.60
CA ALA A 981 4.08 40.26 106.60
C ALA A 981 3.77 40.79 105.20
N GLU A 982 2.81 41.71 105.05
CA GLU A 982 2.48 42.35 103.76
C GLU A 982 3.66 43.14 103.19
N CYS A 983 4.38 43.88 104.05
CA CYS A 983 5.58 44.60 103.64
C CYS A 983 6.68 43.64 103.21
N CYS A 984 6.93 42.60 104.01
CA CYS A 984 7.93 41.58 103.68
C CYS A 984 7.59 40.83 102.39
N ALA A 985 6.34 40.47 102.15
CA ALA A 985 5.91 39.79 100.93
C ALA A 985 6.18 40.67 99.69
N PHE A 986 5.80 41.96 99.74
CA PHE A 986 6.09 42.90 98.66
C PHE A 986 7.59 43.08 98.42
N TRP A 987 8.38 43.34 99.47
CA TRP A 987 9.82 43.55 99.32
C TRP A 987 10.59 42.27 98.97
N LYS A 988 10.12 41.11 99.43
CA LYS A 988 10.64 39.80 99.00
C LYS A 988 10.35 39.59 97.51
N CYS A 989 9.15 39.93 97.05
CA CYS A 989 8.81 39.91 95.62
C CYS A 989 9.71 40.85 94.81
N VAL A 990 9.94 42.09 95.28
CA VAL A 990 10.87 43.06 94.68
C VAL A 990 12.31 42.51 94.60
N LEU A 991 12.80 41.88 95.67
CA LEU A 991 14.14 41.31 95.72
C LEU A 991 14.29 40.13 94.76
N MET A 992 13.30 39.24 94.72
CA MET A 992 13.31 38.05 93.86
C MET A 992 13.24 38.41 92.37
N HIS A 993 12.64 39.55 92.02
CA HIS A 993 12.45 40.01 90.64
C HIS A 993 13.30 41.24 90.28
N ARG A 994 14.42 41.47 90.98
CA ARG A 994 15.29 42.64 90.78
C ARG A 994 15.89 42.65 89.36
N SER A 995 15.51 43.64 88.55
CA SER A 995 16.07 43.92 87.22
C SER A 995 16.12 45.42 86.96
N SER A 996 16.86 45.86 85.94
CA SER A 996 16.94 47.29 85.57
C SER A 996 15.59 47.92 85.20
N LYS A 997 14.64 47.10 84.71
CA LYS A 997 13.24 47.50 84.45
C LYS A 997 12.47 47.64 85.76
N THR A 998 12.59 46.65 86.65
CA THR A 998 11.94 46.65 87.97
C THR A 998 12.40 47.84 88.82
N GLU A 999 13.69 48.16 88.80
CA GLU A 999 14.26 49.30 89.53
C GLU A 999 13.76 50.66 89.01
N ARG A 1000 13.58 50.81 87.68
CA ARG A 1000 12.95 52.00 87.09
C ARG A 1000 11.48 52.12 87.49
N THR A 1001 10.70 51.04 87.36
CA THR A 1001 9.29 51.04 87.74
C THR A 1001 9.12 51.37 89.22
N LEU A 1002 9.95 50.82 90.12
CA LEU A 1002 9.93 51.16 91.55
C LEU A 1002 10.36 52.61 91.82
N ALA A 1003 11.30 53.16 91.06
CA ALA A 1003 11.73 54.55 91.22
C ALA A 1003 10.68 55.57 90.76
N GLU A 1004 9.90 55.23 89.73
CA GLU A 1004 8.87 56.09 89.12
C GLU A 1004 7.49 55.94 89.81
N ASP A 1005 7.06 54.71 90.12
CA ASP A 1005 5.70 54.42 90.63
C ASP A 1005 5.60 54.38 92.16
N LEU A 1006 6.70 54.14 92.90
CA LEU A 1006 6.65 54.01 94.35
C LEU A 1006 6.82 55.37 95.04
N VAL A 1007 5.70 56.07 95.21
CA VAL A 1007 5.68 57.45 95.75
C VAL A 1007 5.79 57.48 97.27
N LYS A 1008 5.38 56.40 97.95
CA LYS A 1008 5.46 56.27 99.41
C LYS A 1008 6.26 55.03 99.83
N LEU A 1009 6.98 55.16 100.94
CA LEU A 1009 7.75 54.08 101.56
C LEU A 1009 7.20 53.77 102.96
N PRO A 1010 7.30 52.51 103.43
CA PRO A 1010 6.87 52.15 104.77
C PRO A 1010 7.79 52.78 105.82
N VAL A 1011 7.18 53.47 106.79
CA VAL A 1011 7.86 54.12 107.92
C VAL A 1011 7.20 53.65 109.20
N VAL A 1012 8.02 53.33 110.20
CA VAL A 1012 7.56 52.97 111.53
C VAL A 1012 7.36 54.26 112.34
N LEU A 1013 6.13 54.52 112.77
CA LEU A 1013 5.83 55.61 113.69
C LEU A 1013 6.36 55.29 115.09
N GLY A 1014 6.55 56.30 115.95
CA GLY A 1014 6.95 56.09 117.36
C GLY A 1014 6.00 55.19 118.18
N SER A 1015 4.80 54.89 117.65
CA SER A 1015 3.80 53.95 118.18
C SER A 1015 3.99 52.49 117.73
N GLY A 1016 4.94 52.19 116.84
CA GLY A 1016 5.20 50.84 116.31
C GLY A 1016 4.38 50.44 115.07
N GLU A 1017 3.43 51.27 114.62
CA GLU A 1017 2.64 51.02 113.41
C GLU A 1017 3.44 51.35 112.14
N ILE A 1018 3.31 50.49 111.11
CA ILE A 1018 3.92 50.70 109.80
C ILE A 1018 2.93 51.41 108.89
N VAL A 1019 3.26 52.63 108.48
CA VAL A 1019 2.44 53.45 107.58
C VAL A 1019 3.25 53.95 106.40
N LEU A 1020 2.59 54.17 105.26
CA LEU A 1020 3.25 54.60 104.02
C LEU A 1020 3.37 56.13 103.98
N PHE A 1021 4.61 56.65 103.99
CA PHE A 1021 4.93 58.08 103.91
C PHE A 1021 5.60 58.47 102.60
N ARG A 1022 5.33 59.70 102.11
CA ARG A 1022 5.90 60.18 100.84
C ARG A 1022 7.42 60.27 100.89
N LYS A 1023 8.06 59.68 99.87
CA LYS A 1023 9.53 59.62 99.69
C LYS A 1023 10.23 60.98 99.85
N ALA A 1024 9.64 62.06 99.34
CA ALA A 1024 10.23 63.41 99.36
C ALA A 1024 10.32 64.09 100.75
N LYS A 1025 9.70 63.53 101.80
CA LYS A 1025 9.75 64.07 103.18
C LYS A 1025 10.61 63.24 104.13
N LEU A 1026 11.36 62.28 103.60
CA LEU A 1026 12.16 61.34 104.37
C LEU A 1026 13.65 61.65 104.16
N ALA A 1027 14.40 61.76 105.26
CA ALA A 1027 15.86 61.89 105.25
C ALA A 1027 16.46 60.68 105.96
N PHE A 1028 17.57 60.15 105.45
CA PHE A 1028 18.30 59.05 106.07
C PHE A 1028 19.67 59.55 106.53
N PHE A 1029 20.17 59.02 107.65
CA PHE A 1029 21.56 59.21 108.05
C PHE A 1029 22.42 58.14 107.36
N THR A 1030 23.54 58.53 106.75
CA THR A 1030 24.60 57.58 106.40
C THR A 1030 25.37 57.21 107.65
N SER A 1031 25.08 56.05 108.22
CA SER A 1031 26.10 55.28 108.93
C SER A 1031 26.86 54.45 107.89
N ASN A 1032 28.18 54.40 108.00
CA ASN A 1032 28.94 53.25 107.48
C ASN A 1032 28.29 51.94 107.91
#